data_AF-A0A1B6QQ71-F1
#
_entry.id   AF-A0A1B6QQ71-F1
#
_cell.length_a   1.000
_cell.length_b   1.000
_cell.length_c   1.000
_cell.angle_alpha   90.00
_cell.angle_beta   90.00
_cell.angle_gamma   90.00
#
_symmetry.space_group_name_H-M   'P 1'
#
loop_
_entity.id
_entity.type
_entity.pdbx_description
1 polymer ?
#
loop_
_entity_poly.entity_id
_entity_poly.type
_entity_poly.pdbx_seq_one_letter_code
_entity_poly.pdbx_strand_id
1 'polypeptide(L)'
;MQFDDDRDAGVGGGNGEVDDRVDEPARCLRCGISANATPHMRRGPEGRRTLCNACGIAWAKGKMRKVIDSDTHIDDATVAKMVPEVGMEFDNEDKAYEFYNRYAGHVGFSVRKSSSDKSAENITRSRTCVCSREGFRKDKKGAKEVKRPRPETRIGCPARMTIKITSDGKYRIAEFVADHNHEPAPPSTMHMLRSQRVLTDLQTTEADSSEDSTTPSRISSGCLVRQAGETTNLNFLPADYRTSLPSKRMKNMQPGDAGAAVKYFQSMQMSSPSFFHAFQLDEDDKLTNIFWADSKSRTDFSYFGDVVCLDTTYKVNSHGRPLMLFLGVNHHKQISIFGAALLYDESMESFKWLFDTFKVATGGKQPKTILTDQSMTATAAITAAWPGTIHRHCPWQVYQNAVKHLNHIFQGSKTFAKDLSKCVYEYEEEEDFLLGWSTMLEKYDLRNNEWLRKLFQDRDKWAPVYNRHVFTADIKNSLQSESISSVLKKYLSPQFNLCSFFKHFEKVLDEHRYSELQADFHASQSFPRIPPSKMLRQAASMYTPVVFEIFRREFEMSVDSVIYSCGEAGTASDYRVAVTDKPGEHYVKFESSDFSAVCSCKKFESMGIQCCHVLKVLDFRNIKELPQKYFMGRWKKDAKSANTGNQEFLNDGASQTPSSSLNGPGPFIHHQHMETNNQTNHDSSVSNLDQQGLHGDAQRNQGYTPVAGVQQLEFVGNFHLNNGAGF
;
A
#
# COMPACT_ATOMS: atom_id res chain seq x y z
N MET A 1 -59.19 11.03 -40.14
CA MET A 1 -57.90 10.91 -40.86
C MET A 1 -56.95 10.19 -39.90
N GLN A 2 -56.98 8.86 -39.75
CA GLN A 2 -57.28 7.80 -40.76
C GLN A 2 -56.17 7.79 -41.82
N PHE A 3 -55.47 6.70 -42.13
CA PHE A 3 -55.71 5.25 -41.93
C PHE A 3 -54.62 4.63 -41.02
N ASP A 4 -54.78 3.55 -40.23
CA ASP A 4 -55.55 2.26 -40.24
C ASP A 4 -54.72 1.04 -40.71
N ASP A 5 -54.91 -0.09 -40.01
CA ASP A 5 -54.67 -1.51 -40.37
C ASP A 5 -53.22 -2.04 -40.70
N ASP A 6 -52.81 -3.25 -40.32
CA ASP A 6 -53.40 -4.16 -39.33
C ASP A 6 -52.46 -5.17 -38.62
N ARG A 7 -53.02 -5.70 -37.52
CA ARG A 7 -52.99 -7.03 -36.86
C ARG A 7 -52.36 -8.24 -37.59
N ASP A 8 -52.08 -9.38 -36.94
CA ASP A 8 -52.42 -9.89 -35.59
C ASP A 8 -51.19 -9.93 -34.64
N ALA A 9 -51.26 -9.84 -33.31
CA ALA A 9 -52.24 -10.21 -32.28
C ALA A 9 -52.18 -11.67 -31.78
N GLY A 10 -51.96 -11.84 -30.48
CA GLY A 10 -51.71 -13.13 -29.83
C GLY A 10 -51.45 -12.97 -28.33
N VAL A 11 -52.43 -12.40 -27.61
CA VAL A 11 -52.29 -12.02 -26.20
C VAL A 11 -52.58 -13.20 -25.27
N GLY A 12 -51.68 -13.45 -24.32
CA GLY A 12 -51.91 -14.30 -23.14
C GLY A 12 -51.30 -13.64 -21.91
N GLY A 13 -52.11 -12.88 -21.16
CA GLY A 13 -51.66 -12.19 -19.94
C GLY A 13 -51.66 -13.11 -18.72
N GLY A 14 -50.73 -12.88 -17.79
CA GLY A 14 -50.63 -13.65 -16.55
C GLY A 14 -49.77 -12.96 -15.49
N ASN A 15 -50.43 -12.15 -14.65
CA ASN A 15 -50.04 -11.66 -13.31
C ASN A 15 -48.55 -11.50 -12.99
N GLY A 16 -48.12 -10.25 -12.76
CA GLY A 16 -46.82 -9.96 -12.16
C GLY A 16 -46.85 -10.06 -10.64
N GLU A 17 -45.89 -10.77 -10.06
CA GLU A 17 -45.42 -10.53 -8.69
C GLU A 17 -44.28 -9.51 -8.73
N VAL A 18 -44.32 -8.51 -7.86
CA VAL A 18 -43.24 -7.51 -7.72
C VAL A 18 -42.26 -7.99 -6.65
N ASP A 19 -41.24 -8.73 -7.06
CA ASP A 19 -40.16 -9.19 -6.19
C ASP A 19 -39.18 -8.04 -5.94
N ASP A 20 -39.42 -7.27 -4.88
CA ASP A 20 -38.76 -6.00 -4.56
C ASP A 20 -37.35 -6.22 -3.98
N ARG A 21 -36.46 -6.82 -4.78
CA ARG A 21 -35.06 -7.08 -4.41
C ARG A 21 -34.18 -5.89 -4.75
N VAL A 22 -33.56 -5.32 -3.72
CA VAL A 22 -32.44 -4.38 -3.86
C VAL A 22 -31.22 -5.16 -4.36
N ASP A 23 -31.11 -5.25 -5.69
CA ASP A 23 -30.07 -6.01 -6.38
C ASP A 23 -28.67 -5.41 -6.08
N GLU A 24 -27.78 -6.18 -5.45
CA GLU A 24 -26.43 -5.71 -5.13
C GLU A 24 -25.65 -5.36 -6.41
N PRO A 25 -24.84 -4.28 -6.42
CA PRO A 25 -24.12 -3.84 -7.61
C PRO A 25 -23.06 -4.87 -8.03
N ALA A 26 -23.42 -5.72 -9.00
CA ALA A 26 -22.70 -6.92 -9.40
C ALA A 26 -21.17 -6.73 -9.45
N ARG A 27 -20.46 -7.61 -8.74
CA ARG A 27 -19.00 -7.56 -8.57
C ARG A 27 -18.30 -8.53 -9.50
N CYS A 28 -17.08 -8.20 -9.92
CA CYS A 28 -16.27 -9.14 -10.68
C CYS A 28 -15.73 -10.27 -9.80
N LEU A 29 -16.10 -11.52 -10.10
CA LEU A 29 -15.77 -12.72 -9.33
C LEU A 29 -14.26 -12.93 -9.04
N ARG A 30 -13.34 -12.37 -9.85
CA ARG A 30 -11.88 -12.45 -9.58
C ARG A 30 -11.29 -11.23 -8.85
N CYS A 31 -11.92 -10.05 -8.90
CA CYS A 31 -11.27 -8.82 -8.42
C CYS A 31 -12.16 -7.88 -7.60
N GLY A 32 -13.38 -8.29 -7.22
CA GLY A 32 -14.28 -7.56 -6.32
C GLY A 32 -14.86 -6.23 -6.85
N ILE A 33 -14.26 -5.65 -7.89
CA ILE A 33 -14.63 -4.37 -8.51
C ILE A 33 -16.09 -4.42 -8.98
N SER A 34 -16.87 -3.43 -8.52
CA SER A 34 -18.31 -3.31 -8.75
C SER A 34 -18.68 -2.47 -9.98
N ALA A 35 -19.96 -2.55 -10.34
CA ALA A 35 -20.65 -1.73 -11.33
C ALA A 35 -20.18 -0.26 -11.42
N ASN A 36 -20.03 0.37 -10.25
CA ASN A 36 -19.91 1.81 -10.12
C ASN A 36 -18.48 2.33 -10.38
N ALA A 37 -17.48 1.43 -10.43
CA ALA A 37 -16.08 1.78 -10.69
C ALA A 37 -15.73 1.71 -12.19
N THR A 38 -16.27 0.74 -12.93
CA THR A 38 -16.06 0.61 -14.39
C THR A 38 -17.31 0.04 -15.09
N PRO A 39 -17.69 0.52 -16.29
CA PRO A 39 -18.86 0.00 -17.02
C PRO A 39 -18.81 -1.53 -17.22
N HIS A 40 -19.95 -2.19 -17.01
CA HIS A 40 -20.05 -3.65 -17.02
C HIS A 40 -19.68 -4.32 -18.35
N MET A 41 -18.55 -5.03 -18.30
CA MET A 41 -18.09 -6.10 -19.20
C MET A 41 -18.07 -5.79 -20.71
N ARG A 42 -16.88 -5.88 -21.32
CA ARG A 42 -16.72 -5.79 -22.79
C ARG A 42 -17.14 -7.09 -23.49
N ARG A 43 -17.25 -7.03 -24.83
CA ARG A 43 -17.34 -8.24 -25.68
C ARG A 43 -16.06 -9.07 -25.50
N GLY A 44 -16.22 -10.37 -25.29
CA GLY A 44 -15.17 -11.38 -25.25
C GLY A 44 -15.39 -12.47 -26.31
N PRO A 45 -14.68 -13.61 -26.23
CA PRO A 45 -14.81 -14.73 -27.16
C PRO A 45 -16.26 -15.24 -27.25
N GLU A 46 -16.91 -15.53 -26.12
CA GLU A 46 -18.31 -15.96 -26.04
C GLU A 46 -19.35 -14.85 -26.32
N GLY A 47 -18.96 -13.71 -26.92
CA GLY A 47 -19.90 -12.67 -27.32
C GLY A 47 -19.99 -11.47 -26.36
N ARG A 48 -21.16 -10.84 -26.27
CA ARG A 48 -21.31 -9.54 -25.57
C ARG A 48 -21.29 -9.72 -24.04
N ARG A 49 -20.60 -8.82 -23.34
CA ARG A 49 -20.53 -8.75 -21.86
C ARG A 49 -19.92 -9.99 -21.20
N THR A 50 -18.86 -10.56 -21.78
CA THR A 50 -18.19 -11.79 -21.30
C THR A 50 -16.75 -11.60 -20.81
N LEU A 51 -16.26 -10.35 -20.71
CA LEU A 51 -14.98 -10.05 -20.04
C LEU A 51 -15.08 -8.80 -19.16
N CYS A 52 -14.76 -8.91 -17.88
CA CYS A 52 -14.60 -7.75 -16.98
C CYS A 52 -13.64 -6.69 -17.56
N ASN A 53 -13.98 -5.40 -17.44
CA ASN A 53 -13.15 -4.32 -17.96
C ASN A 53 -11.91 -4.00 -17.10
N ALA A 54 -11.89 -4.38 -15.82
CA ALA A 54 -10.77 -4.15 -14.91
C ALA A 54 -9.74 -5.30 -14.93
N CYS A 55 -10.16 -6.54 -14.59
CA CYS A 55 -9.25 -7.69 -14.60
C CYS A 55 -9.12 -8.35 -15.99
N GLY A 56 -10.16 -8.35 -16.82
CA GLY A 56 -10.15 -9.01 -18.14
C GLY A 56 -10.36 -10.53 -18.13
N ILE A 57 -10.79 -11.14 -17.00
CA ILE A 57 -10.67 -12.59 -16.76
C ILE A 57 -12.01 -13.31 -16.45
N ALA A 58 -13.01 -12.63 -15.87
CA ALA A 58 -14.29 -13.25 -15.51
C ALA A 58 -15.31 -13.28 -16.67
N TRP A 59 -15.95 -14.45 -16.89
CA TRP A 59 -16.95 -14.70 -17.93
C TRP A 59 -18.39 -14.71 -17.37
N ALA A 60 -19.38 -14.60 -18.25
CA ALA A 60 -20.80 -14.39 -17.88
C ALA A 60 -21.51 -15.63 -17.26
N LYS A 61 -20.88 -16.81 -17.27
CA LYS A 61 -21.42 -18.08 -16.74
C LYS A 61 -20.61 -18.63 -15.57
N GLY A 62 -20.06 -17.76 -14.71
CA GLY A 62 -19.31 -18.14 -13.50
C GLY A 62 -17.92 -18.75 -13.73
N LYS A 63 -17.62 -19.29 -14.92
CA LYS A 63 -16.28 -19.76 -15.28
C LYS A 63 -15.25 -18.62 -15.21
N MET A 64 -14.14 -18.89 -14.55
CA MET A 64 -12.95 -18.04 -14.55
C MET A 64 -11.95 -18.59 -15.56
N ARG A 65 -11.26 -17.71 -16.31
CA ARG A 65 -10.00 -18.11 -16.96
C ARG A 65 -8.98 -18.47 -15.86
N LYS A 66 -8.35 -19.65 -15.97
CA LYS A 66 -7.21 -20.06 -15.13
C LYS A 66 -6.02 -19.11 -15.36
N VAL A 67 -5.12 -19.04 -14.39
CA VAL A 67 -3.84 -18.32 -14.50
C VAL A 67 -2.73 -19.35 -14.32
N ILE A 68 -1.66 -19.20 -15.11
CA ILE A 68 -0.45 -20.03 -15.01
C ILE A 68 0.58 -19.25 -14.20
N ASP A 69 1.24 -19.90 -13.24
CA ASP A 69 2.48 -19.38 -12.65
C ASP A 69 3.60 -19.49 -13.68
N SER A 70 4.18 -18.35 -14.05
CA SER A 70 5.11 -18.23 -15.17
C SER A 70 6.56 -18.52 -14.78
N ASP A 71 6.80 -19.64 -14.10
CA ASP A 71 8.12 -20.12 -13.66
C ASP A 71 8.72 -21.17 -14.62
N THR A 72 8.54 -20.97 -15.93
CA THR A 72 9.24 -21.73 -16.98
C THR A 72 10.35 -20.88 -17.59
N HIS A 73 11.60 -21.28 -17.34
CA HIS A 73 12.78 -20.67 -17.97
C HIS A 73 12.73 -20.87 -19.49
N ILE A 74 12.67 -19.77 -20.24
CA ILE A 74 12.89 -19.74 -21.69
C ILE A 74 14.38 -19.50 -21.93
N ASP A 75 14.98 -20.22 -22.88
CA ASP A 75 16.38 -20.10 -23.24
C ASP A 75 16.67 -18.93 -24.20
N ASP A 76 17.85 -18.32 -24.09
CA ASP A 76 18.24 -17.15 -24.89
C ASP A 76 18.18 -17.41 -26.41
N ALA A 77 18.42 -18.65 -26.84
CA ALA A 77 18.34 -19.04 -28.25
C ALA A 77 16.89 -19.13 -28.78
N THR A 78 15.90 -19.22 -27.89
CA THR A 78 14.47 -19.06 -28.20
C THR A 78 14.04 -17.60 -28.12
N VAL A 79 14.60 -16.81 -27.18
CA VAL A 79 14.38 -15.35 -27.11
C VAL A 79 14.81 -14.65 -28.40
N ALA A 80 15.99 -14.97 -28.92
CA ALA A 80 16.49 -14.42 -30.18
C ALA A 80 15.52 -14.64 -31.37
N LYS A 81 14.82 -15.78 -31.39
CA LYS A 81 13.82 -16.13 -32.43
C LYS A 81 12.46 -15.41 -32.27
N MET A 82 12.25 -14.66 -31.19
CA MET A 82 11.03 -13.86 -30.98
C MET A 82 11.17 -12.40 -31.39
N VAL A 83 12.35 -11.92 -31.77
CA VAL A 83 12.53 -10.52 -32.22
C VAL A 83 11.90 -10.34 -33.61
N PRO A 84 11.04 -9.33 -33.84
CA PRO A 84 10.48 -9.06 -35.17
C PRO A 84 11.53 -8.49 -36.13
N GLU A 85 11.72 -9.13 -37.28
CA GLU A 85 12.63 -8.63 -38.34
C GLU A 85 11.85 -8.16 -39.57
N VAL A 86 12.31 -7.06 -40.19
CA VAL A 86 11.73 -6.56 -41.44
C VAL A 86 11.99 -7.59 -42.55
N GLY A 87 10.92 -8.13 -43.11
CA GLY A 87 10.98 -9.24 -44.09
C GLY A 87 10.29 -10.53 -43.64
N MET A 88 10.04 -10.75 -42.33
CA MET A 88 9.31 -11.93 -41.84
C MET A 88 7.89 -12.01 -42.42
N GLU A 89 7.42 -13.22 -42.74
CA GLU A 89 6.10 -13.48 -43.34
C GLU A 89 5.16 -14.29 -42.45
N PHE A 90 3.86 -14.02 -42.56
CA PHE A 90 2.77 -14.69 -41.87
C PHE A 90 1.58 -14.92 -42.81
N ASP A 91 0.86 -16.03 -42.63
CA ASP A 91 -0.28 -16.36 -43.51
C ASP A 91 -1.49 -15.43 -43.34
N ASN A 92 -1.60 -14.73 -42.21
CA ASN A 92 -2.71 -13.81 -41.92
C ASN A 92 -2.37 -12.75 -40.86
N GLU A 93 -3.24 -11.74 -40.75
CA GLU A 93 -3.11 -10.60 -39.82
C GLU A 93 -3.01 -11.02 -38.34
N ASP A 94 -3.67 -12.11 -37.95
CA ASP A 94 -3.76 -12.53 -36.55
C ASP A 94 -2.56 -13.37 -36.10
N LYS A 95 -1.97 -14.20 -36.98
CA LYS A 95 -0.66 -14.84 -36.71
C LYS A 95 0.44 -13.79 -36.48
N ALA A 96 0.47 -12.74 -37.32
CA ALA A 96 1.41 -11.64 -37.16
C ALA A 96 1.17 -10.83 -35.87
N TYR A 97 -0.09 -10.60 -35.51
CA TYR A 97 -0.45 -9.97 -34.23
C TYR A 97 -0.06 -10.84 -33.04
N GLU A 98 -0.27 -12.16 -33.10
CA GLU A 98 0.09 -13.08 -32.01
C GLU A 98 1.60 -13.14 -31.80
N PHE A 99 2.39 -13.24 -32.86
CA PHE A 99 3.86 -13.20 -32.81
C PHE A 99 4.34 -11.91 -32.12
N TYR A 100 3.86 -10.75 -32.56
CA TYR A 100 4.22 -9.47 -31.94
C TYR A 100 3.69 -9.32 -30.50
N ASN A 101 2.55 -9.93 -30.17
CA ASN A 101 2.06 -9.95 -28.80
C ASN A 101 2.89 -10.86 -27.89
N ARG A 102 3.45 -11.97 -28.41
CA ARG A 102 4.37 -12.85 -27.69
C ARG A 102 5.71 -12.17 -27.42
N TYR A 103 6.29 -11.52 -28.44
CA TYR A 103 7.44 -10.61 -28.31
C TYR A 103 7.19 -9.54 -27.24
N ALA A 104 6.07 -8.82 -27.34
CA ALA A 104 5.70 -7.79 -26.37
C ALA A 104 5.48 -8.35 -24.96
N GLY A 105 5.11 -9.63 -24.83
CA GLY A 105 5.02 -10.31 -23.54
C GLY A 105 6.39 -10.42 -22.90
N HIS A 106 7.33 -11.04 -23.62
CA HIS A 106 8.70 -11.22 -23.19
C HIS A 106 9.44 -9.89 -22.92
N VAL A 107 9.19 -8.85 -23.71
CA VAL A 107 9.77 -7.51 -23.50
C VAL A 107 9.04 -6.70 -22.40
N GLY A 108 7.85 -7.11 -21.96
CA GLY A 108 7.14 -6.49 -20.85
C GLY A 108 6.21 -5.33 -21.21
N PHE A 109 5.64 -5.28 -22.42
CA PHE A 109 4.64 -4.28 -22.81
C PHE A 109 3.31 -4.87 -23.33
N SER A 110 2.29 -4.01 -23.41
CA SER A 110 0.98 -4.39 -23.95
C SER A 110 0.81 -3.93 -25.39
N VAL A 111 0.29 -4.78 -26.27
CA VAL A 111 0.02 -4.43 -27.68
C VAL A 111 -1.38 -3.82 -27.88
N ARG A 112 -1.50 -2.96 -28.89
CA ARG A 112 -2.75 -2.46 -29.47
C ARG A 112 -2.69 -2.55 -30.99
N LYS A 113 -3.72 -3.11 -31.65
CA LYS A 113 -3.96 -2.87 -33.09
C LYS A 113 -4.33 -1.38 -33.28
N SER A 114 -3.64 -0.69 -34.17
CA SER A 114 -3.77 0.76 -34.41
C SER A 114 -4.41 1.02 -35.78
N SER A 115 -3.75 1.73 -36.68
CA SER A 115 -4.12 1.94 -38.08
C SER A 115 -4.26 0.63 -38.87
N SER A 116 -5.12 0.66 -39.90
CA SER A 116 -5.07 -0.27 -41.03
C SER A 116 -5.57 0.39 -42.31
N ASP A 117 -4.92 0.07 -43.42
CA ASP A 117 -5.47 0.22 -44.77
C ASP A 117 -6.31 -1.02 -45.13
N LYS A 118 -7.37 -0.84 -45.92
CA LYS A 118 -8.28 -1.90 -46.37
C LYS A 118 -8.68 -1.71 -47.83
N SER A 119 -8.80 -2.82 -48.57
CA SER A 119 -9.40 -2.81 -49.91
C SER A 119 -10.91 -2.55 -49.84
N ALA A 120 -11.53 -2.25 -50.99
CA ALA A 120 -12.98 -2.19 -51.13
C ALA A 120 -13.67 -3.53 -50.72
N GLU A 121 -12.96 -4.64 -50.89
CA GLU A 121 -13.36 -6.00 -50.49
C GLU A 121 -13.10 -6.27 -48.98
N ASN A 122 -12.84 -5.23 -48.18
CA ASN A 122 -12.63 -5.29 -46.73
C ASN A 122 -11.35 -6.06 -46.28
N ILE A 123 -10.49 -6.49 -47.21
CA ILE A 123 -9.20 -7.16 -46.94
C ILE A 123 -8.21 -6.14 -46.36
N THR A 124 -7.56 -6.46 -45.24
CA THR A 124 -6.52 -5.59 -44.65
C THR A 124 -5.29 -5.54 -45.56
N ARG A 125 -5.00 -4.40 -46.18
CA ARG A 125 -3.80 -4.21 -47.02
C ARG A 125 -2.56 -3.89 -46.19
N SER A 126 -2.76 -3.22 -45.05
CA SER A 126 -1.72 -3.03 -44.04
C SER A 126 -2.32 -2.88 -42.64
N ARG A 127 -1.56 -3.25 -41.60
CA ARG A 127 -1.94 -3.12 -40.18
C ARG A 127 -0.71 -2.67 -39.38
N THR A 128 -0.87 -1.66 -38.53
CA THR A 128 0.16 -1.32 -37.53
C THR A 128 -0.27 -1.79 -36.15
N CYS A 129 0.59 -2.56 -35.49
CA CYS A 129 0.48 -2.93 -34.09
C CYS A 129 1.46 -2.06 -33.29
N VAL A 130 1.02 -1.51 -32.16
CA VAL A 130 1.78 -0.51 -31.39
C VAL A 130 1.81 -0.86 -29.91
N CYS A 131 2.77 -0.30 -29.17
CA CYS A 131 2.69 -0.27 -27.71
C CYS A 131 1.37 0.40 -27.25
N SER A 132 0.76 -0.09 -26.18
CA SER A 132 -0.45 0.49 -25.58
C SER A 132 -0.30 1.99 -25.31
N ARG A 133 0.92 2.39 -24.93
CA ARG A 133 1.36 3.76 -24.62
C ARG A 133 1.65 4.66 -25.84
N GLU A 134 1.45 4.17 -27.06
CA GLU A 134 1.70 4.93 -28.29
C GLU A 134 0.81 6.18 -28.44
N GLY A 135 1.43 7.22 -29.00
CA GLY A 135 0.81 8.50 -29.32
C GLY A 135 0.40 9.27 -28.08
N PHE A 136 -0.51 10.24 -28.26
CA PHE A 136 -1.10 11.00 -27.18
C PHE A 136 -2.63 10.94 -27.27
N ARG A 137 -3.31 11.04 -26.13
CA ARG A 137 -4.77 11.09 -26.09
C ARG A 137 -5.25 12.48 -26.51
N LYS A 138 -5.92 12.57 -27.66
CA LYS A 138 -6.53 13.83 -28.13
C LYS A 138 -7.54 14.33 -27.09
N ASP A 139 -7.40 15.58 -26.67
CA ASP A 139 -8.38 16.25 -25.84
C ASP A 139 -9.71 16.38 -26.59
N LYS A 140 -10.80 15.97 -25.94
CA LYS A 140 -12.15 16.20 -26.45
C LYS A 140 -12.54 17.64 -26.16
N LYS A 141 -12.58 18.49 -27.19
CA LYS A 141 -13.18 19.84 -27.12
C LYS A 141 -14.57 19.73 -26.46
N GLY A 142 -14.82 20.53 -25.42
CA GLY A 142 -16.08 20.54 -24.67
C GLY A 142 -16.25 19.45 -23.60
N ALA A 143 -15.24 18.62 -23.32
CA ALA A 143 -15.31 17.69 -22.18
C ALA A 143 -15.22 18.45 -20.85
N LYS A 144 -16.36 18.60 -20.15
CA LYS A 144 -16.42 19.06 -18.75
C LYS A 144 -15.45 18.26 -17.88
N GLU A 145 -14.88 18.89 -16.85
CA GLU A 145 -14.03 18.19 -15.89
C GLU A 145 -14.82 17.10 -15.16
N VAL A 146 -14.51 15.85 -15.46
CA VAL A 146 -15.09 14.69 -14.78
C VAL A 146 -14.37 14.52 -13.45
N LYS A 147 -15.09 14.57 -12.32
CA LYS A 147 -14.53 14.46 -10.95
C LYS A 147 -13.53 13.31 -10.72
N ARG A 148 -13.57 12.27 -11.55
CA ARG A 148 -12.54 11.23 -11.66
C ARG A 148 -12.17 11.00 -13.14
N PRO A 149 -11.15 11.68 -13.68
CA PRO A 149 -10.70 11.45 -15.04
C PRO A 149 -10.00 10.09 -15.13
N ARG A 150 -10.18 9.34 -16.23
CA ARG A 150 -9.41 8.10 -16.46
C ARG A 150 -7.92 8.46 -16.58
N PRO A 151 -7.02 7.80 -15.83
CA PRO A 151 -5.57 8.03 -15.89
C PRO A 151 -5.03 8.05 -17.30
N GLU A 152 -3.94 8.79 -17.51
CA GLU A 152 -3.27 8.79 -18.78
C GLU A 152 -2.32 7.60 -18.90
N THR A 153 -2.35 6.99 -20.08
CA THR A 153 -1.61 5.78 -20.41
C THR A 153 -0.81 5.93 -21.71
N ARG A 154 -1.08 7.00 -22.48
CA ARG A 154 -0.39 7.32 -23.73
C ARG A 154 0.61 8.47 -23.53
N ILE A 155 1.87 8.21 -23.83
CA ILE A 155 3.01 9.09 -23.55
C ILE A 155 3.94 9.25 -24.77
N GLY A 156 3.43 9.02 -25.98
CA GLY A 156 4.19 9.16 -27.23
C GLY A 156 5.13 8.00 -27.54
N CYS A 157 4.93 6.82 -26.95
CA CYS A 157 5.81 5.67 -27.17
C CYS A 157 5.89 5.30 -28.68
N PRO A 158 7.10 5.21 -29.29
CA PRO A 158 7.23 5.00 -30.73
C PRO A 158 7.19 3.52 -31.16
N ALA A 159 7.36 2.57 -30.21
CA ALA A 159 7.42 1.13 -30.44
C ALA A 159 6.22 0.59 -31.24
N ARG A 160 6.51 -0.01 -32.39
CA ARG A 160 5.50 -0.50 -33.36
C ARG A 160 6.05 -1.57 -34.29
N MET A 161 5.14 -2.35 -34.87
CA MET A 161 5.35 -3.24 -35.99
C MET A 161 4.25 -3.01 -37.04
N THR A 162 4.63 -2.71 -38.29
CA THR A 162 3.68 -2.57 -39.41
C THR A 162 3.84 -3.73 -40.38
N ILE A 163 2.73 -4.43 -40.66
CA ILE A 163 2.64 -5.47 -41.69
C ILE A 163 1.91 -4.97 -42.94
N LYS A 164 2.28 -5.48 -44.11
CA LYS A 164 1.62 -5.23 -45.41
C LYS A 164 1.34 -6.56 -46.11
N ILE A 165 0.26 -6.63 -46.88
CA ILE A 165 -0.05 -7.80 -47.70
C ILE A 165 0.88 -7.86 -48.94
N THR A 166 1.32 -9.06 -49.32
CA THR A 166 2.11 -9.34 -50.52
C THR A 166 1.21 -9.66 -51.72
N SER A 167 1.79 -9.81 -52.91
CA SER A 167 1.12 -10.42 -54.08
C SER A 167 0.49 -11.78 -53.74
N ASP A 168 1.19 -12.56 -52.93
CA ASP A 168 0.91 -13.97 -52.67
C ASP A 168 -0.11 -14.17 -51.51
N GLY A 169 -0.86 -13.11 -51.15
CA GLY A 169 -1.87 -13.13 -50.08
C GLY A 169 -1.36 -13.12 -48.64
N LYS A 170 -0.08 -13.43 -48.42
CA LYS A 170 0.60 -13.39 -47.11
C LYS A 170 0.81 -11.95 -46.60
N TYR A 171 1.16 -11.82 -45.32
CA TYR A 171 1.51 -10.56 -44.66
C TYR A 171 2.99 -10.55 -44.31
N ARG A 172 3.72 -9.52 -44.75
CA ARG A 172 5.15 -9.33 -44.46
C ARG A 172 5.37 -8.15 -43.51
N ILE A 173 6.31 -8.25 -42.56
CA ILE A 173 6.76 -7.10 -41.76
C ILE A 173 7.45 -6.09 -42.68
N ALA A 174 6.90 -4.88 -42.74
CA ALA A 174 7.38 -3.78 -43.57
C ALA A 174 8.06 -2.66 -42.77
N GLU A 175 7.89 -2.66 -41.45
CA GLU A 175 8.48 -1.70 -40.51
C GLU A 175 8.47 -2.31 -39.11
N PHE A 176 9.55 -2.17 -38.35
CA PHE A 176 9.62 -2.48 -36.93
C PHE A 176 10.43 -1.39 -36.21
N VAL A 177 9.98 -0.99 -35.03
CA VAL A 177 10.66 -0.07 -34.11
C VAL A 177 10.56 -0.67 -32.72
N ALA A 178 11.70 -1.03 -32.14
CA ALA A 178 11.80 -1.64 -30.81
C ALA A 178 11.76 -0.61 -29.67
N ASP A 179 12.13 0.64 -29.93
CA ASP A 179 12.45 1.60 -28.85
C ASP A 179 11.24 2.03 -28.01
N HIS A 180 11.40 1.99 -26.70
CA HIS A 180 10.44 2.48 -25.72
C HIS A 180 10.94 3.75 -25.03
N ASN A 181 10.07 4.76 -24.91
CA ASN A 181 10.33 5.95 -24.09
C ASN A 181 9.87 5.78 -22.63
N HIS A 182 9.82 4.54 -22.15
CA HIS A 182 9.43 4.16 -20.80
C HIS A 182 10.02 2.80 -20.45
N GLU A 183 10.20 2.56 -19.16
CA GLU A 183 10.52 1.24 -18.63
C GLU A 183 9.39 0.24 -18.97
N PRO A 184 9.70 -0.98 -19.44
CA PRO A 184 8.73 -2.06 -19.53
C PRO A 184 8.31 -2.59 -18.15
N ALA A 185 7.31 -3.46 -18.11
CA ALA A 185 6.91 -4.14 -16.88
C ALA A 185 7.82 -5.36 -16.62
N PRO A 186 8.36 -5.54 -15.40
CA PRO A 186 9.25 -6.66 -15.08
C PRO A 186 8.53 -8.02 -15.17
N PRO A 187 9.27 -9.14 -15.35
CA PRO A 187 8.71 -10.49 -15.53
C PRO A 187 7.61 -10.88 -14.54
N SER A 188 7.81 -10.61 -13.25
CA SER A 188 6.84 -10.83 -12.16
C SER A 188 5.49 -10.13 -12.34
N THR A 189 5.37 -9.19 -13.28
CA THR A 189 4.13 -8.47 -13.60
C THR A 189 3.68 -8.61 -15.06
N MET A 190 4.38 -9.38 -15.89
CA MET A 190 4.02 -9.56 -17.32
C MET A 190 2.60 -10.09 -17.50
N HIS A 191 2.17 -11.04 -16.67
CA HIS A 191 0.80 -11.57 -16.67
C HIS A 191 -0.28 -10.50 -16.39
N MET A 192 0.09 -9.37 -15.77
CA MET A 192 -0.80 -8.24 -15.51
C MET A 192 -0.96 -7.31 -16.73
N LEU A 193 -0.11 -7.43 -17.77
CA LEU A 193 -0.18 -6.63 -19.00
C LEU A 193 -1.46 -6.92 -19.80
N ARG A 194 -2.09 -5.87 -20.32
CA ARG A 194 -3.46 -5.92 -20.88
C ARG A 194 -3.60 -6.90 -22.06
N SER A 195 -2.55 -7.11 -22.84
CA SER A 195 -2.55 -8.04 -23.97
C SER A 195 -1.99 -9.42 -23.64
N GLN A 196 -1.27 -9.58 -22.53
CA GLN A 196 -0.74 -10.87 -22.06
C GLN A 196 -1.76 -11.69 -21.25
N ARG A 197 -2.73 -11.01 -20.62
CA ARG A 197 -3.98 -11.60 -20.06
C ARG A 197 -4.82 -12.43 -21.06
N VAL A 198 -4.33 -12.65 -22.29
CA VAL A 198 -5.05 -13.27 -23.40
C VAL A 198 -4.39 -14.57 -23.90
N LEU A 199 -3.06 -14.73 -23.81
CA LEU A 199 -2.31 -15.81 -24.48
C LEU A 199 -1.75 -16.87 -23.50
N THR A 200 -2.53 -17.90 -23.20
CA THR A 200 -2.04 -19.26 -22.83
C THR A 200 -3.24 -20.21 -22.69
N ASP A 201 -3.51 -21.01 -23.73
CA ASP A 201 -4.52 -22.10 -23.74
C ASP A 201 -4.17 -23.23 -24.75
N LEU A 202 -2.95 -23.25 -25.33
CA LEU A 202 -2.61 -24.08 -26.52
C LEU A 202 -1.32 -24.94 -26.38
N GLN A 203 -0.81 -25.19 -25.17
CA GLN A 203 0.42 -25.99 -24.96
C GLN A 203 0.35 -27.07 -23.87
N THR A 204 -0.76 -27.18 -23.13
CA THR A 204 -0.93 -28.18 -22.05
C THR A 204 -1.98 -29.26 -22.34
N THR A 205 -2.71 -29.16 -23.46
CA THR A 205 -3.78 -30.10 -23.84
C THR A 205 -3.31 -31.51 -24.20
N GLU A 206 -1.99 -31.73 -24.29
CA GLU A 206 -1.39 -33.05 -24.58
C GLU A 206 -0.86 -33.75 -23.31
N ALA A 207 -0.85 -33.09 -22.15
CA ALA A 207 -0.30 -33.63 -20.89
C ALA A 207 -1.37 -34.05 -19.87
N ASP A 208 -2.43 -33.23 -19.68
CA ASP A 208 -3.45 -33.45 -18.64
C ASP A 208 -4.58 -34.42 -19.07
N SER A 209 -4.32 -35.39 -19.94
CA SER A 209 -5.32 -36.34 -20.47
C SER A 209 -5.44 -37.65 -19.67
N SER A 210 -5.11 -37.62 -18.37
CA SER A 210 -5.32 -38.72 -17.42
C SER A 210 -5.76 -38.21 -16.04
N GLU A 211 -6.60 -39.01 -15.36
CA GLU A 211 -7.11 -38.80 -13.98
C GLU A 211 -8.16 -37.68 -13.78
N ASP A 212 -9.35 -37.88 -14.37
CA ASP A 212 -10.61 -37.34 -13.81
C ASP A 212 -11.50 -38.50 -13.30
N SER A 213 -11.69 -38.58 -11.99
CA SER A 213 -12.88 -39.19 -11.37
C SER A 213 -13.08 -38.67 -9.94
N THR A 214 -14.34 -38.61 -9.49
CA THR A 214 -14.73 -37.87 -8.27
C THR A 214 -15.31 -38.78 -7.19
N THR A 215 -14.69 -38.86 -6.00
CA THR A 215 -15.37 -39.00 -4.68
C THR A 215 -14.38 -38.83 -3.52
N PRO A 216 -14.80 -38.33 -2.34
CA PRO A 216 -13.90 -38.07 -1.22
C PRO A 216 -13.73 -39.31 -0.31
N SER A 217 -12.56 -39.94 -0.36
CA SER A 217 -12.18 -41.01 0.58
C SER A 217 -11.07 -40.56 1.54
N ARG A 218 -11.13 -41.03 2.79
CA ARG A 218 -10.03 -40.89 3.75
C ARG A 218 -9.03 -42.03 3.54
N ILE A 219 -7.79 -41.73 3.21
CA ILE A 219 -6.63 -42.55 3.61
C ILE A 219 -5.36 -41.69 3.66
N SER A 220 -4.43 -42.13 4.50
CA SER A 220 -3.18 -41.42 4.82
C SER A 220 -2.25 -41.28 3.60
N SER A 221 -1.79 -40.06 3.35
CA SER A 221 -0.51 -39.76 2.70
C SER A 221 -0.07 -38.36 3.15
N GLY A 222 1.08 -38.15 3.78
CA GLY A 222 2.15 -39.09 4.11
C GLY A 222 3.47 -38.33 4.06
N CYS A 223 3.86 -37.68 5.17
CA CYS A 223 5.05 -36.84 5.22
C CYS A 223 6.34 -37.68 5.23
N LEU A 224 6.66 -38.26 4.08
CA LEU A 224 7.84 -39.09 3.82
C LEU A 224 8.98 -38.23 3.24
N VAL A 225 9.54 -37.35 4.09
CA VAL A 225 10.93 -36.93 3.89
C VAL A 225 11.80 -38.09 4.38
N ARG A 226 12.63 -38.63 3.47
CA ARG A 226 13.48 -39.81 3.69
C ARG A 226 14.41 -39.59 4.90
N GLN A 227 14.42 -40.53 5.84
CA GLN A 227 15.40 -40.50 6.94
C GLN A 227 16.82 -40.66 6.39
N ALA A 228 17.64 -39.65 6.64
CA ALA A 228 19.08 -39.73 6.79
C ALA A 228 19.43 -39.07 8.14
N GLY A 229 20.59 -39.42 8.71
CA GLY A 229 20.88 -39.17 10.13
C GLY A 229 21.29 -37.73 10.49
N GLU A 230 21.64 -37.59 11.78
CA GLU A 230 22.28 -36.44 12.44
C GLU A 230 21.42 -35.18 12.64
N THR A 231 20.76 -35.17 13.81
CA THR A 231 20.23 -33.99 14.47
C THR A 231 21.33 -33.10 15.03
N THR A 232 21.52 -31.90 14.49
CA THR A 232 21.51 -30.63 15.28
C THR A 232 21.59 -29.42 14.35
N ASN A 233 20.50 -28.66 14.26
CA ASN A 233 20.46 -27.24 13.90
C ASN A 233 19.05 -26.71 14.21
N LEU A 234 18.75 -26.59 15.50
CA LEU A 234 17.55 -25.91 15.99
C LEU A 234 17.98 -24.50 16.41
N ASN A 235 17.39 -23.47 15.78
CA ASN A 235 17.67 -22.07 16.06
C ASN A 235 17.02 -21.65 17.40
N PHE A 236 17.57 -22.17 18.50
CA PHE A 236 17.39 -21.57 19.82
C PHE A 236 18.14 -20.23 19.88
N LEU A 237 17.61 -19.29 20.66
CA LEU A 237 18.38 -18.11 21.05
C LEU A 237 19.59 -18.52 21.92
N PRO A 238 20.64 -17.67 22.03
CA PRO A 238 21.79 -17.93 22.91
C PRO A 238 21.36 -18.25 24.35
N ALA A 239 22.24 -18.92 25.11
CA ALA A 239 21.91 -19.44 26.45
C ALA A 239 21.32 -18.36 27.39
N ASP A 240 21.80 -17.12 27.29
CA ASP A 240 21.37 -15.95 28.07
C ASP A 240 19.90 -15.54 27.85
N TYR A 241 19.26 -16.06 26.79
CA TYR A 241 17.85 -15.84 26.45
C TYR A 241 16.93 -17.02 26.81
N ARG A 242 17.45 -18.06 27.48
CA ARG A 242 16.62 -19.17 27.99
C ARG A 242 15.86 -18.78 29.26
N THR A 243 14.89 -17.88 29.15
CA THR A 243 13.82 -17.77 30.17
C THR A 243 12.93 -19.01 30.07
N SER A 244 13.24 -20.02 30.87
CA SER A 244 12.34 -21.13 31.16
C SER A 244 11.05 -20.59 31.77
N LEU A 245 9.90 -20.88 31.13
CA LEU A 245 8.60 -20.50 31.66
C LEU A 245 8.31 -21.35 32.91
N PRO A 246 7.89 -20.76 34.05
CA PRO A 246 7.49 -21.50 35.23
C PRO A 246 6.43 -22.57 34.89
N SER A 247 6.51 -23.73 35.56
CA SER A 247 5.88 -25.03 35.22
C SER A 247 4.34 -25.12 35.17
N LYS A 248 3.62 -24.02 34.88
CA LYS A 248 2.16 -23.99 34.68
C LYS A 248 1.77 -23.47 33.30
N ARG A 249 1.98 -24.31 32.28
CA ARG A 249 1.21 -24.25 31.03
C ARG A 249 -0.28 -24.11 31.36
N MET A 250 -0.96 -23.14 30.75
CA MET A 250 -2.42 -23.11 30.84
C MET A 250 -3.07 -24.30 30.10
N LYS A 251 -2.46 -24.77 28.99
CA LYS A 251 -2.93 -25.89 28.15
C LYS A 251 -1.78 -26.63 27.47
N ASN A 252 -1.98 -27.93 27.22
CA ASN A 252 -1.05 -28.76 26.44
C ASN A 252 -1.30 -28.66 24.92
N MET A 253 -0.27 -28.95 24.13
CA MET A 253 -0.39 -29.16 22.69
C MET A 253 -0.80 -30.60 22.37
N GLN A 254 -1.40 -30.83 21.20
CA GLN A 254 -1.80 -32.17 20.76
C GLN A 254 -0.58 -33.05 20.43
N PRO A 255 -0.66 -34.38 20.61
CA PRO A 255 0.40 -35.29 20.17
C PRO A 255 0.72 -35.12 18.67
N GLY A 256 2.01 -35.04 18.34
CA GLY A 256 2.49 -34.90 16.95
C GLY A 256 2.57 -33.47 16.41
N ASP A 257 1.73 -32.53 16.86
CA ASP A 257 1.74 -31.11 16.42
C ASP A 257 3.16 -30.49 16.51
N ALA A 258 3.92 -30.81 17.58
CA ALA A 258 5.28 -30.32 17.81
C ALA A 258 6.23 -30.68 16.67
N GLY A 259 6.39 -31.97 16.39
CA GLY A 259 7.29 -32.48 15.35
C GLY A 259 6.81 -32.09 13.94
N ALA A 260 5.51 -31.92 13.75
CA ALA A 260 4.93 -31.44 12.51
C ALA A 260 5.28 -29.97 12.25
N ALA A 261 5.17 -29.10 13.26
CA ALA A 261 5.59 -27.70 13.18
C ALA A 261 7.11 -27.56 12.97
N VAL A 262 7.94 -28.28 13.73
CA VAL A 262 9.41 -28.25 13.58
C VAL A 262 9.83 -28.69 12.17
N LYS A 263 9.31 -29.80 11.66
CA LYS A 263 9.59 -30.26 10.28
C LYS A 263 9.16 -29.24 9.23
N TYR A 264 8.00 -28.61 9.40
CA TYR A 264 7.53 -27.55 8.51
C TYR A 264 8.52 -26.37 8.49
N PHE A 265 8.87 -25.80 9.65
CA PHE A 265 9.79 -24.66 9.70
C PHE A 265 11.21 -24.98 9.23
N GLN A 266 11.69 -26.21 9.46
CA GLN A 266 12.94 -26.70 8.86
C GLN A 266 12.85 -26.76 7.33
N SER A 267 11.73 -27.24 6.77
CA SER A 267 11.53 -27.24 5.31
C SER A 267 11.46 -25.83 4.72
N MET A 268 10.85 -24.87 5.41
CA MET A 268 10.84 -23.46 5.00
C MET A 268 12.24 -22.83 5.01
N GLN A 269 13.07 -23.17 6.00
CA GLN A 269 14.45 -22.68 6.10
C GLN A 269 15.38 -23.31 5.05
N MET A 270 15.16 -24.58 4.68
CA MET A 270 15.87 -25.21 3.55
C MET A 270 15.49 -24.58 2.20
N SER A 271 14.20 -24.26 2.00
CA SER A 271 13.71 -23.58 0.78
C SER A 271 14.10 -22.09 0.72
N SER A 272 14.31 -21.44 1.87
CA SER A 272 14.75 -20.04 1.94
C SER A 272 15.67 -19.81 3.14
N PRO A 273 16.99 -19.71 2.96
CA PRO A 273 17.95 -19.51 4.07
C PRO A 273 17.70 -18.24 4.90
N SER A 274 17.03 -17.24 4.32
CA SER A 274 16.62 -16.00 5.01
C SER A 274 15.31 -16.12 5.80
N PHE A 275 14.65 -17.28 5.79
CA PHE A 275 13.51 -17.58 6.65
C PHE A 275 13.96 -17.73 8.10
N PHE A 276 13.40 -16.91 9.01
CA PHE A 276 13.69 -16.98 10.43
C PHE A 276 12.56 -17.66 11.19
N HIS A 277 12.89 -18.58 12.07
CA HIS A 277 11.98 -19.10 13.09
C HIS A 277 12.71 -19.28 14.42
N ALA A 278 11.94 -19.29 15.51
CA ALA A 278 12.44 -19.61 16.85
C ALA A 278 11.35 -20.33 17.66
N PHE A 279 11.82 -21.13 18.62
CA PHE A 279 10.98 -21.91 19.53
C PHE A 279 11.36 -21.61 20.98
N GLN A 280 10.37 -21.48 21.86
CA GLN A 280 10.55 -21.55 23.30
C GLN A 280 10.11 -22.92 23.82
N LEU A 281 10.85 -23.46 24.77
CA LEU A 281 10.48 -24.65 25.55
C LEU A 281 10.15 -24.22 26.99
N ASP A 282 9.40 -25.03 27.72
CA ASP A 282 9.27 -24.91 29.17
C ASP A 282 10.23 -25.87 29.90
N GLU A 283 10.10 -25.91 31.23
CA GLU A 283 10.86 -26.80 32.14
C GLU A 283 10.65 -28.30 31.85
N ASP A 284 9.62 -28.68 31.10
CA ASP A 284 9.33 -30.06 30.66
C ASP A 284 9.92 -30.38 29.25
N ASP A 285 10.77 -29.51 28.68
CA ASP A 285 11.37 -29.61 27.34
C ASP A 285 10.36 -29.69 26.15
N LYS A 286 9.08 -29.41 26.38
CA LYS A 286 8.06 -29.43 25.30
C LYS A 286 7.81 -28.02 24.75
N LEU A 287 7.48 -27.95 23.46
CA LEU A 287 7.25 -26.69 22.77
C LEU A 287 6.15 -25.84 23.44
N THR A 288 6.48 -24.59 23.75
CA THR A 288 5.55 -23.50 24.06
C THR A 288 5.55 -22.54 22.87
N ASN A 289 6.10 -21.35 23.02
CA ASN A 289 5.93 -20.26 22.05
C ASN A 289 6.68 -20.53 20.73
N ILE A 290 6.06 -20.11 19.62
CA ILE A 290 6.57 -20.28 18.26
C ILE A 290 6.57 -18.91 17.58
N PHE A 291 7.69 -18.51 16.96
CA PHE A 291 7.78 -17.30 16.14
C PHE A 291 8.31 -17.65 14.74
N TRP A 292 7.80 -16.98 13.71
CA TRP A 292 8.36 -17.04 12.35
C TRP A 292 8.21 -15.73 11.58
N ALA A 293 9.20 -15.46 10.72
CA ALA A 293 9.19 -14.38 9.75
C ALA A 293 10.00 -14.79 8.51
N ASP A 294 9.38 -14.78 7.33
CA ASP A 294 10.07 -15.14 6.09
C ASP A 294 10.98 -14.01 5.55
N SER A 295 11.71 -14.33 4.49
CA SER A 295 12.66 -13.44 3.84
C SER A 295 12.05 -12.10 3.41
N LYS A 296 10.83 -12.11 2.83
CA LYS A 296 10.14 -10.89 2.37
C LYS A 296 9.58 -10.09 3.54
N SER A 297 8.98 -10.73 4.55
CA SER A 297 8.48 -10.05 5.74
C SER A 297 9.60 -9.35 6.53
N ARG A 298 10.78 -9.97 6.64
CA ARG A 298 11.99 -9.35 7.23
C ARG A 298 12.52 -8.19 6.38
N THR A 299 12.45 -8.31 5.04
CA THR A 299 12.86 -7.27 4.10
C THR A 299 11.91 -6.07 4.12
N ASP A 300 10.59 -6.29 4.12
CA ASP A 300 9.57 -5.23 4.20
C ASP A 300 9.63 -4.48 5.54
N PHE A 301 10.00 -5.16 6.64
CA PHE A 301 10.31 -4.50 7.91
C PHE A 301 11.49 -3.51 7.77
N SER A 302 12.50 -3.82 6.98
CA SER A 302 13.65 -2.92 6.79
C SER A 302 13.28 -1.59 6.12
N TYR A 303 12.19 -1.57 5.34
CA TYR A 303 11.65 -0.37 4.68
C TYR A 303 10.56 0.34 5.48
N PHE A 304 9.72 -0.40 6.23
CA PHE A 304 8.47 0.11 6.82
C PHE A 304 8.27 -0.20 8.31
N GLY A 305 9.26 -0.79 8.98
CA GLY A 305 9.24 -1.21 10.38
C GLY A 305 9.54 -0.12 11.41
N ASP A 306 9.58 1.14 10.99
CA ASP A 306 9.64 2.32 11.88
C ASP A 306 8.37 2.48 12.73
N VAL A 307 7.21 2.03 12.23
CA VAL A 307 5.94 1.93 12.98
C VAL A 307 5.37 0.52 12.86
N VAL A 308 5.07 -0.09 14.00
CA VAL A 308 4.49 -1.44 14.08
C VAL A 308 3.21 -1.43 14.92
N CYS A 309 2.23 -2.26 14.56
CA CYS A 309 1.08 -2.59 15.41
C CYS A 309 1.12 -4.09 15.74
N LEU A 310 0.98 -4.45 17.01
CA LEU A 310 0.83 -5.86 17.43
C LEU A 310 -0.65 -6.22 17.46
N ASP A 311 -1.12 -7.00 16.49
CA ASP A 311 -2.47 -7.56 16.54
C ASP A 311 -2.52 -8.83 17.40
N THR A 312 -3.43 -8.80 18.36
CA THR A 312 -3.74 -9.86 19.35
C THR A 312 -5.15 -10.45 19.12
N THR A 313 -5.89 -9.95 18.12
CA THR A 313 -7.35 -10.18 18.01
C THR A 313 -7.75 -11.56 17.46
N TYR A 314 -6.86 -12.26 16.76
CA TYR A 314 -7.15 -13.58 16.21
C TYR A 314 -6.64 -14.71 17.13
N LYS A 315 -7.47 -15.75 17.34
CA LYS A 315 -7.09 -16.95 18.11
C LYS A 315 -7.35 -18.20 17.27
N VAL A 316 -6.34 -19.06 17.17
CA VAL A 316 -6.20 -20.09 16.11
C VAL A 316 -7.13 -21.30 16.27
N ASN A 317 -7.75 -21.45 17.44
CA ASN A 317 -8.61 -22.58 17.74
C ASN A 317 -9.61 -22.22 18.84
N SER A 318 -10.67 -23.03 18.97
CA SER A 318 -11.61 -23.02 20.11
C SER A 318 -10.93 -23.20 21.46
N HIS A 319 -9.70 -23.71 21.48
CA HIS A 319 -8.88 -23.89 22.66
C HIS A 319 -8.15 -22.60 23.09
N GLY A 320 -8.16 -21.55 22.27
CA GLY A 320 -7.82 -20.17 22.64
C GLY A 320 -6.36 -19.76 22.45
N ARG A 321 -5.54 -20.46 21.64
CA ARG A 321 -4.14 -20.05 21.36
C ARG A 321 -4.14 -18.70 20.61
N PRO A 322 -3.58 -17.59 21.15
CA PRO A 322 -3.49 -16.32 20.43
C PRO A 322 -2.49 -16.40 19.26
N LEU A 323 -2.88 -15.82 18.12
CA LEU A 323 -1.98 -15.49 17.03
C LEU A 323 -1.58 -14.02 17.20
N MET A 324 -0.30 -13.79 17.47
CA MET A 324 0.27 -12.45 17.52
C MET A 324 0.85 -12.10 16.14
N LEU A 325 0.44 -10.97 15.56
CA LEU A 325 0.96 -10.49 14.28
C LEU A 325 1.64 -9.14 14.43
N PHE A 326 2.87 -9.04 13.92
CA PHE A 326 3.57 -7.76 13.77
C PHE A 326 3.19 -7.13 12.44
N LEU A 327 2.39 -6.07 12.49
CA LEU A 327 1.81 -5.39 11.35
C LEU A 327 2.49 -4.05 11.09
N GLY A 328 2.59 -3.65 9.83
CA GLY A 328 2.98 -2.31 9.41
C GLY A 328 2.22 -1.87 8.17
N VAL A 329 2.68 -0.77 7.56
CA VAL A 329 2.02 -0.15 6.40
C VAL A 329 3.03 0.17 5.31
N ASN A 330 2.80 -0.35 4.10
CA ASN A 330 3.67 -0.11 2.95
C ASN A 330 3.47 1.27 2.32
N HIS A 331 4.27 1.58 1.31
CA HIS A 331 4.22 2.81 0.51
C HIS A 331 2.86 3.05 -0.19
N HIS A 332 2.01 2.03 -0.35
CA HIS A 332 0.63 2.15 -0.89
C HIS A 332 -0.46 2.29 0.18
N LYS A 333 -0.11 2.45 1.46
CA LYS A 333 -1.03 2.50 2.62
C LYS A 333 -1.76 1.17 2.92
N GLN A 334 -1.32 0.05 2.36
CA GLN A 334 -1.83 -1.30 2.61
C GLN A 334 -1.14 -1.94 3.83
N ILE A 335 -1.79 -2.90 4.49
CA ILE A 335 -1.20 -3.68 5.58
C ILE A 335 -0.09 -4.61 5.06
N SER A 336 1.04 -4.59 5.75
CA SER A 336 2.14 -5.56 5.63
C SER A 336 2.31 -6.36 6.92
N ILE A 337 2.64 -7.64 6.81
CA ILE A 337 2.93 -8.52 7.97
C ILE A 337 4.44 -8.76 8.03
N PHE A 338 5.09 -8.35 9.11
CA PHE A 338 6.53 -8.46 9.33
C PHE A 338 6.96 -9.73 10.06
N GLY A 339 6.04 -10.38 10.75
CA GLY A 339 6.28 -11.62 11.48
C GLY A 339 5.04 -12.06 12.25
N ALA A 340 5.01 -13.32 12.67
CA ALA A 340 3.89 -13.93 13.37
C ALA A 340 4.37 -14.85 14.50
N ALA A 341 3.53 -15.01 15.53
CA ALA A 341 3.78 -15.95 16.60
C ALA A 341 2.52 -16.64 17.11
N LEU A 342 2.68 -17.87 17.59
CA LEU A 342 1.71 -18.58 18.41
C LEU A 342 2.23 -18.59 19.84
N LEU A 343 1.58 -17.83 20.72
CA LEU A 343 1.87 -17.89 22.16
C LEU A 343 0.95 -18.89 22.86
N TYR A 344 1.39 -19.43 23.99
CA TYR A 344 0.64 -20.42 24.79
C TYR A 344 -0.03 -19.80 26.02
N ASP A 345 0.46 -18.65 26.45
CA ASP A 345 -0.14 -17.76 27.42
C ASP A 345 0.18 -16.29 27.03
N GLU A 346 -0.40 -15.36 27.79
CA GLU A 346 -0.20 -13.91 27.63
C GLU A 346 0.66 -13.37 28.81
N SER A 347 1.67 -14.15 29.24
CA SER A 347 2.58 -13.83 30.36
C SER A 347 3.67 -12.81 30.00
N MET A 348 4.32 -12.25 31.02
CA MET A 348 5.40 -11.27 30.89
C MET A 348 6.60 -11.90 30.18
N GLU A 349 6.88 -13.15 30.51
CA GLU A 349 7.98 -13.96 30.01
C GLU A 349 7.75 -14.36 28.55
N SER A 350 6.53 -14.78 28.19
CA SER A 350 6.13 -15.06 26.80
C SER A 350 6.17 -13.82 25.92
N PHE A 351 5.68 -12.67 26.40
CA PHE A 351 5.77 -11.41 25.66
C PHE A 351 7.22 -10.91 25.54
N LYS A 352 8.03 -10.98 26.60
CA LYS A 352 9.45 -10.58 26.54
C LYS A 352 10.19 -11.44 25.51
N TRP A 353 10.04 -12.77 25.58
CA TRP A 353 10.61 -13.68 24.59
C TRP A 353 10.18 -13.31 23.17
N LEU A 354 8.90 -12.98 22.95
CA LEU A 354 8.40 -12.56 21.64
C LEU A 354 9.08 -11.28 21.12
N PHE A 355 9.25 -10.27 21.96
CA PHE A 355 9.87 -8.99 21.55
C PHE A 355 11.39 -9.10 21.36
N ASP A 356 12.09 -9.87 22.20
CA ASP A 356 13.51 -10.18 22.02
C ASP A 356 13.73 -11.02 20.74
N THR A 357 12.89 -12.03 20.51
CA THR A 357 12.92 -12.89 19.30
C THR A 357 12.66 -12.08 18.03
N PHE A 358 11.65 -11.21 18.03
CA PHE A 358 11.37 -10.34 16.88
C PHE A 358 12.57 -9.41 16.59
N LYS A 359 13.18 -8.83 17.62
CA LYS A 359 14.37 -7.97 17.50
C LYS A 359 15.58 -8.73 16.96
N VAL A 360 15.75 -10.01 17.27
CA VAL A 360 16.77 -10.86 16.64
C VAL A 360 16.43 -11.14 15.16
N ALA A 361 15.16 -11.47 14.86
CA ALA A 361 14.71 -11.72 13.49
C ALA A 361 14.92 -10.50 12.56
N THR A 362 14.71 -9.27 13.06
CA THR A 362 14.91 -8.01 12.34
C THR A 362 16.36 -7.50 12.32
N GLY A 363 17.33 -8.27 12.80
CA GLY A 363 18.75 -7.91 12.78
C GLY A 363 19.11 -6.85 13.82
N GLY A 364 18.58 -6.96 15.03
CA GLY A 364 18.78 -6.05 16.17
C GLY A 364 17.88 -4.81 16.16
N LYS A 365 17.16 -4.55 15.06
CA LYS A 365 16.36 -3.33 14.85
C LYS A 365 14.98 -3.43 15.50
N GLN A 366 14.67 -2.48 16.39
CA GLN A 366 13.35 -2.29 16.98
C GLN A 366 12.60 -1.12 16.31
N PRO A 367 11.25 -1.10 16.31
CA PRO A 367 10.48 0.02 15.76
C PRO A 367 10.67 1.32 16.56
N LYS A 368 10.39 2.47 15.94
CA LYS A 368 10.37 3.77 16.64
C LYS A 368 9.08 3.94 17.45
N THR A 369 7.96 3.50 16.87
CA THR A 369 6.64 3.48 17.53
C THR A 369 6.05 2.08 17.47
N ILE A 370 5.56 1.54 18.59
CA ILE A 370 4.71 0.35 18.61
C ILE A 370 3.31 0.69 19.16
N LEU A 371 2.29 0.23 18.44
CA LEU A 371 0.91 0.21 18.89
C LEU A 371 0.52 -1.19 19.39
N THR A 372 -0.18 -1.28 20.51
CA THR A 372 -0.76 -2.54 21.02
C THR A 372 -2.20 -2.35 21.50
N ASP A 373 -2.83 -3.43 21.94
CA ASP A 373 -4.02 -3.32 22.79
C ASP A 373 -3.66 -2.79 24.20
N GLN A 374 -4.61 -2.88 25.13
CA GLN A 374 -4.47 -2.43 26.52
C GLN A 374 -3.87 -3.50 27.45
N SER A 375 -3.13 -4.48 26.93
CA SER A 375 -2.43 -5.48 27.75
C SER A 375 -1.32 -4.83 28.56
N MET A 376 -1.51 -4.75 29.88
CA MET A 376 -0.49 -4.31 30.83
C MET A 376 0.76 -5.20 30.76
N THR A 377 0.59 -6.50 30.53
CA THR A 377 1.67 -7.47 30.41
C THR A 377 2.52 -7.21 29.16
N ALA A 378 1.89 -6.98 28.01
CA ALA A 378 2.61 -6.60 26.79
C ALA A 378 3.31 -5.24 26.94
N THR A 379 2.67 -4.28 27.61
CA THR A 379 3.23 -2.95 27.88
C THR A 379 4.51 -3.03 28.74
N ALA A 380 4.49 -3.83 29.80
CA ALA A 380 5.67 -4.09 30.63
C ALA A 380 6.79 -4.80 29.84
N ALA A 381 6.46 -5.80 29.04
CA ALA A 381 7.43 -6.54 28.23
C ALA A 381 8.09 -5.68 27.14
N ILE A 382 7.33 -4.78 26.48
CA ILE A 382 7.88 -3.78 25.54
C ILE A 382 8.84 -2.85 26.27
N THR A 383 8.47 -2.38 27.47
CA THR A 383 9.32 -1.48 28.27
C THR A 383 10.64 -2.14 28.67
N ALA A 384 10.63 -3.45 28.94
CA ALA A 384 11.83 -4.23 29.28
C ALA A 384 12.71 -4.57 28.07
N ALA A 385 12.12 -4.97 26.93
CA ALA A 385 12.88 -5.39 25.75
C ALA A 385 13.36 -4.19 24.89
N TRP A 386 12.50 -3.19 24.72
CA TRP A 386 12.64 -2.10 23.75
C TRP A 386 12.49 -0.70 24.41
N PRO A 387 13.30 -0.34 25.43
CA PRO A 387 13.11 0.89 26.22
C PRO A 387 13.19 2.20 25.42
N GLY A 388 13.81 2.20 24.23
CA GLY A 388 13.85 3.35 23.31
C GLY A 388 12.67 3.46 22.32
N THR A 389 11.67 2.57 22.39
CA THR A 389 10.52 2.57 21.48
C THR A 389 9.31 3.27 22.13
N ILE A 390 8.65 4.17 21.40
CA ILE A 390 7.43 4.84 21.87
C ILE A 390 6.26 3.84 21.83
N HIS A 391 5.78 3.44 23.00
CA HIS A 391 4.57 2.63 23.14
C HIS A 391 3.31 3.51 23.18
N ARG A 392 2.26 3.09 22.46
CA ARG A 392 0.91 3.64 22.52
C ARG A 392 -0.14 2.53 22.36
N HIS A 393 -1.37 2.80 22.77
CA HIS A 393 -2.50 1.90 22.53
C HIS A 393 -3.11 2.20 21.15
N CYS A 394 -3.36 1.16 20.35
CA CYS A 394 -3.95 1.29 19.02
C CYS A 394 -5.42 1.72 19.12
N PRO A 395 -5.83 2.87 18.53
CA PRO A 395 -7.22 3.33 18.59
C PRO A 395 -8.21 2.32 18.00
N TRP A 396 -7.80 1.57 16.98
CA TRP A 396 -8.60 0.49 16.40
C TRP A 396 -8.84 -0.66 17.41
N GLN A 397 -7.80 -1.10 18.15
CA GLN A 397 -7.96 -2.15 19.17
C GLN A 397 -8.76 -1.65 20.39
N VAL A 398 -8.64 -0.38 20.76
CA VAL A 398 -9.50 0.28 21.77
C VAL A 398 -10.97 0.21 21.36
N TYR A 399 -11.30 0.57 20.12
CA TYR A 399 -12.67 0.46 19.61
C TYR A 399 -13.17 -0.99 19.54
N GLN A 400 -12.34 -1.94 19.06
CA GLN A 400 -12.68 -3.37 19.06
C GLN A 400 -12.92 -3.92 20.48
N ASN A 401 -12.21 -3.42 21.49
CA ASN A 401 -12.43 -3.78 22.89
C ASN A 401 -13.71 -3.14 23.44
N ALA A 402 -14.03 -1.90 23.07
CA ALA A 402 -15.31 -1.28 23.41
C ALA A 402 -16.51 -2.07 22.86
N VAL A 403 -16.44 -2.57 21.62
CA VAL A 403 -17.47 -3.45 21.03
C VAL A 403 -17.67 -4.72 21.88
N LYS A 404 -16.61 -5.31 22.44
CA LYS A 404 -16.71 -6.48 23.32
C LYS A 404 -17.36 -6.13 24.66
N HIS A 405 -16.87 -5.08 25.35
CA HIS A 405 -17.32 -4.72 26.70
C HIS A 405 -18.71 -4.07 26.73
N LEU A 406 -19.08 -3.34 25.67
CA LEU A 406 -20.30 -2.53 25.60
C LEU A 406 -21.28 -3.05 24.54
N ASN A 407 -21.17 -4.32 24.16
CA ASN A 407 -21.97 -4.99 23.11
C ASN A 407 -23.49 -4.73 23.27
N HIS A 408 -23.99 -4.73 24.52
CA HIS A 408 -25.38 -4.43 24.83
C HIS A 408 -25.80 -2.99 24.46
N ILE A 409 -24.92 -2.00 24.62
CA ILE A 409 -25.15 -0.61 24.17
C ILE A 409 -25.06 -0.51 22.65
N PHE A 410 -24.09 -1.20 22.03
CA PHE A 410 -23.97 -1.28 20.56
C PHE A 410 -25.21 -1.87 19.89
N GLN A 411 -25.86 -2.85 20.52
CA GLN A 411 -27.13 -3.43 20.06
C GLN A 411 -28.33 -2.54 20.39
N GLY A 412 -28.34 -1.91 21.57
CA GLY A 412 -29.44 -1.04 22.02
C GLY A 412 -29.50 0.35 21.38
N SER A 413 -28.38 0.86 20.84
CA SER A 413 -28.28 2.24 20.32
C SER A 413 -27.71 2.32 18.92
N LYS A 414 -28.55 2.77 17.97
CA LYS A 414 -28.16 3.08 16.58
C LYS A 414 -27.14 4.22 16.46
N THR A 415 -26.92 5.02 17.50
CA THR A 415 -25.98 6.17 17.46
C THR A 415 -24.72 5.98 18.31
N PHE A 416 -24.67 5.01 19.24
CA PHE A 416 -23.53 4.85 20.14
C PHE A 416 -22.21 4.58 19.39
N ALA A 417 -22.25 3.70 18.38
CA ALA A 417 -21.10 3.41 17.54
C ALA A 417 -20.49 4.68 16.89
N LYS A 418 -21.33 5.63 16.48
CA LYS A 418 -20.91 6.90 15.88
C LYS A 418 -20.32 7.87 16.92
N ASP A 419 -20.98 8.00 18.06
CA ASP A 419 -20.53 8.93 19.11
C ASP A 419 -19.21 8.45 19.74
N LEU A 420 -19.03 7.14 19.91
CA LEU A 420 -17.77 6.55 20.34
C LEU A 420 -16.69 6.61 19.24
N SER A 421 -17.04 6.39 17.97
CA SER A 421 -16.11 6.56 16.84
C SER A 421 -15.50 7.96 16.84
N LYS A 422 -16.32 9.00 17.07
CA LYS A 422 -15.85 10.38 17.23
C LYS A 422 -14.81 10.50 18.34
N CYS A 423 -15.14 10.00 19.53
CA CYS A 423 -14.27 9.99 20.70
C CYS A 423 -12.91 9.32 20.43
N VAL A 424 -12.90 8.21 19.69
CA VAL A 424 -11.68 7.41 19.46
C VAL A 424 -10.85 7.87 18.26
N TYR A 425 -11.43 8.57 17.27
CA TYR A 425 -10.75 8.86 16.00
C TYR A 425 -10.78 10.30 15.49
N GLU A 426 -11.83 11.07 15.79
CA GLU A 426 -12.15 12.32 15.06
C GLU A 426 -11.75 13.61 15.79
N TYR A 427 -11.75 13.64 17.12
CA TYR A 427 -11.40 14.86 17.87
C TYR A 427 -9.92 15.24 17.72
N GLU A 428 -9.69 16.53 17.50
CA GLU A 428 -8.36 17.12 17.40
C GLU A 428 -7.98 17.92 18.65
N GLU A 429 -8.87 18.78 19.16
CA GLU A 429 -8.61 19.61 20.35
C GLU A 429 -9.16 18.98 21.64
N GLU A 430 -8.49 19.24 22.76
CA GLU A 430 -8.77 18.56 24.04
C GLU A 430 -10.14 18.95 24.63
N GLU A 431 -10.54 20.21 24.57
CA GLU A 431 -11.82 20.69 25.10
C GLU A 431 -13.02 20.01 24.42
N ASP A 432 -12.99 19.93 23.07
CA ASP A 432 -14.00 19.23 22.27
C ASP A 432 -14.04 17.73 22.59
N PHE A 433 -12.88 17.09 22.79
CA PHE A 433 -12.80 15.68 23.17
C PHE A 433 -13.39 15.43 24.56
N LEU A 434 -13.05 16.26 25.55
CA LEU A 434 -13.56 16.13 26.92
C LEU A 434 -15.09 16.32 26.97
N LEU A 435 -15.62 17.32 26.26
CA LEU A 435 -17.05 17.58 26.14
C LEU A 435 -17.79 16.48 25.38
N GLY A 436 -17.19 15.98 24.28
CA GLY A 436 -17.71 14.85 23.51
C GLY A 436 -17.79 13.57 24.34
N TRP A 437 -16.76 13.30 25.12
CA TRP A 437 -16.69 12.15 26.02
C TRP A 437 -17.72 12.24 27.14
N SER A 438 -17.85 13.37 27.84
CA SER A 438 -18.86 13.52 28.91
C SER A 438 -20.29 13.41 28.37
N THR A 439 -20.57 14.05 27.23
CA THR A 439 -21.87 13.99 26.57
C THR A 439 -22.21 12.56 26.12
N MET A 440 -21.22 11.79 25.62
CA MET A 440 -21.40 10.38 25.32
C MET A 440 -21.70 9.56 26.59
N LEU A 441 -20.97 9.78 27.69
CA LEU A 441 -21.20 9.06 28.95
C LEU A 441 -22.58 9.35 29.55
N GLU A 442 -23.09 10.58 29.40
CA GLU A 442 -24.43 10.97 29.85
C GLU A 442 -25.53 10.38 28.97
N LYS A 443 -25.42 10.51 27.65
CA LYS A 443 -26.42 10.07 26.66
C LYS A 443 -26.77 8.58 26.74
N TYR A 444 -25.87 7.75 27.28
CA TYR A 444 -26.01 6.30 27.35
C TYR A 444 -25.95 5.72 28.78
N ASP A 445 -26.03 6.57 29.82
CA ASP A 445 -25.91 6.20 31.25
C ASP A 445 -24.65 5.37 31.58
N LEU A 446 -23.51 5.80 31.02
CA LEU A 446 -22.21 5.13 31.15
C LEU A 446 -21.27 5.80 32.16
N ARG A 447 -21.70 6.87 32.84
CA ARG A 447 -20.89 7.61 33.83
C ARG A 447 -20.27 6.70 34.92
N ASN A 448 -20.96 5.66 35.34
CA ASN A 448 -20.50 4.72 36.37
C ASN A 448 -19.77 3.48 35.81
N ASN A 449 -19.53 3.40 34.49
CA ASN A 449 -18.90 2.24 33.86
C ASN A 449 -17.40 2.18 34.18
N GLU A 450 -16.98 1.19 34.99
CA GLU A 450 -15.58 1.07 35.43
C GLU A 450 -14.59 0.89 34.28
N TRP A 451 -14.96 0.18 33.20
CA TRP A 451 -14.07 -0.05 32.07
C TRP A 451 -13.82 1.25 31.29
N LEU A 452 -14.86 2.05 31.03
CA LEU A 452 -14.72 3.37 30.40
C LEU A 452 -13.94 4.35 31.30
N ARG A 453 -14.11 4.28 32.63
CA ARG A 453 -13.31 5.06 33.58
C ARG A 453 -11.81 4.72 33.49
N LYS A 454 -11.46 3.43 33.40
CA LYS A 454 -10.07 2.99 33.21
C LYS A 454 -9.52 3.41 31.84
N LEU A 455 -10.28 3.20 30.77
CA LEU A 455 -9.91 3.65 29.43
C LEU A 455 -9.64 5.17 29.38
N PHE A 456 -10.44 5.99 30.07
CA PHE A 456 -10.24 7.44 30.13
C PHE A 456 -9.06 7.88 31.02
N GLN A 457 -8.61 7.04 31.96
CA GLN A 457 -7.36 7.27 32.70
C GLN A 457 -6.15 7.14 31.76
N ASP A 458 -6.13 6.14 30.88
CA ASP A 458 -5.10 5.91 29.85
C ASP A 458 -5.26 6.76 28.56
N ARG A 459 -6.06 7.84 28.60
CA ARG A 459 -6.41 8.63 27.38
C ARG A 459 -5.20 9.23 26.67
N ASP A 460 -4.13 9.56 27.39
CA ASP A 460 -2.85 10.01 26.87
C ASP A 460 -2.20 8.98 25.92
N LYS A 461 -2.50 7.69 26.10
CA LYS A 461 -1.91 6.59 25.33
C LYS A 461 -2.69 6.20 24.07
N TRP A 462 -3.97 6.59 23.93
CA TRP A 462 -4.80 6.24 22.75
C TRP A 462 -5.49 7.42 22.07
N ALA A 463 -5.93 8.45 22.80
CA ALA A 463 -6.79 9.47 22.22
C ALA A 463 -5.98 10.31 21.20
N PRO A 464 -6.54 10.62 20.00
CA PRO A 464 -5.81 11.33 18.96
C PRO A 464 -5.25 12.66 19.43
N VAL A 465 -6.01 13.41 20.23
CA VAL A 465 -5.69 14.78 20.70
C VAL A 465 -4.29 14.87 21.31
N TYR A 466 -3.93 13.95 22.21
CA TYR A 466 -2.63 13.90 22.87
C TYR A 466 -1.52 13.29 21.98
N ASN A 467 -1.90 12.51 20.96
CA ASN A 467 -0.99 11.66 20.20
C ASN A 467 -0.63 12.20 18.81
N ARG A 468 -1.17 13.35 18.37
CA ARG A 468 -0.83 13.96 17.07
C ARG A 468 0.69 14.22 16.90
N HIS A 469 1.45 14.34 17.98
CA HIS A 469 2.92 14.51 17.96
C HIS A 469 3.73 13.22 17.73
N VAL A 470 3.11 12.03 17.84
CA VAL A 470 3.79 10.74 17.67
C VAL A 470 3.63 10.26 16.23
N PHE A 471 4.75 9.94 15.57
CA PHE A 471 4.71 9.34 14.24
C PHE A 471 4.10 7.93 14.29
N THR A 472 2.96 7.76 13.62
CA THR A 472 2.18 6.51 13.57
C THR A 472 1.89 6.07 12.13
N ALA A 473 2.44 6.75 11.13
CA ALA A 473 2.25 6.50 9.70
C ALA A 473 0.76 6.48 9.24
N ASP A 474 -0.17 6.93 10.09
CA ASP A 474 -1.63 6.75 9.97
C ASP A 474 -2.10 5.28 9.87
N ILE A 475 -1.37 4.34 10.49
CA ILE A 475 -1.71 2.90 10.50
C ILE A 475 -3.12 2.60 11.02
N LYS A 476 -3.67 3.46 11.89
CA LYS A 476 -5.04 3.34 12.42
C LYS A 476 -6.10 3.28 11.32
N ASN A 477 -5.89 3.97 10.20
CA ASN A 477 -6.85 4.03 9.10
C ASN A 477 -6.73 2.79 8.21
N SER A 478 -5.51 2.32 7.92
CA SER A 478 -5.27 1.06 7.22
C SER A 478 -5.90 -0.13 7.97
N LEU A 479 -5.76 -0.18 9.31
CA LEU A 479 -6.38 -1.21 10.16
C LEU A 479 -7.92 -1.15 10.20
N GLN A 480 -8.52 0.02 9.96
CA GLN A 480 -9.97 0.16 9.83
C GLN A 480 -10.47 -0.30 8.46
N SER A 481 -9.77 0.06 7.37
CA SER A 481 -10.18 -0.31 6.01
C SER A 481 -9.87 -1.77 5.65
N GLU A 482 -8.74 -2.28 6.12
CA GLU A 482 -8.28 -3.66 5.91
C GLU A 482 -8.45 -4.42 7.23
N SER A 483 -9.65 -4.94 7.48
CA SER A 483 -9.91 -5.80 8.64
C SER A 483 -9.22 -7.16 8.46
N ILE A 484 -7.94 -7.22 8.82
CA ILE A 484 -7.08 -8.41 8.75
C ILE A 484 -7.74 -9.55 9.53
N SER A 485 -8.31 -9.27 10.70
CA SER A 485 -9.09 -10.23 11.50
C SER A 485 -10.27 -10.84 10.72
N SER A 486 -10.83 -10.16 9.71
CA SER A 486 -11.84 -10.72 8.79
C SER A 486 -11.23 -11.55 7.66
N VAL A 487 -10.04 -11.20 7.17
CA VAL A 487 -9.29 -11.98 6.17
C VAL A 487 -8.84 -13.30 6.80
N LEU A 488 -8.17 -13.25 7.95
CA LEU A 488 -7.78 -14.41 8.75
C LEU A 488 -8.98 -15.34 9.00
N LYS A 489 -10.16 -14.82 9.35
CA LYS A 489 -11.38 -15.64 9.56
C LYS A 489 -11.93 -16.32 8.29
N LYS A 490 -11.59 -15.86 7.08
CA LYS A 490 -11.97 -16.52 5.81
C LYS A 490 -11.05 -17.70 5.50
N TYR A 491 -9.75 -17.55 5.74
CA TYR A 491 -8.73 -18.54 5.36
C TYR A 491 -8.31 -19.48 6.49
N LEU A 492 -8.53 -19.11 7.75
CA LEU A 492 -8.07 -19.85 8.93
C LEU A 492 -9.28 -20.28 9.78
N SER A 493 -9.53 -21.59 9.80
CA SER A 493 -10.58 -22.20 10.62
C SER A 493 -10.05 -22.62 11.99
N PRO A 494 -10.79 -22.37 13.09
CA PRO A 494 -10.50 -22.91 14.42
C PRO A 494 -10.42 -24.44 14.54
N GLN A 495 -10.75 -25.17 13.46
CA GLN A 495 -10.71 -26.63 13.36
C GLN A 495 -9.44 -27.16 12.67
N PHE A 496 -8.56 -26.30 12.16
CA PHE A 496 -7.33 -26.73 11.47
C PHE A 496 -6.24 -27.19 12.45
N ASN A 497 -5.53 -28.26 12.08
CA ASN A 497 -4.25 -28.61 12.70
C ASN A 497 -3.16 -27.60 12.30
N LEU A 498 -2.00 -27.60 13.00
CA LEU A 498 -0.96 -26.58 12.78
C LEU A 498 -0.41 -26.57 11.33
N CYS A 499 -0.21 -27.73 10.70
CA CYS A 499 0.25 -27.79 9.31
C CYS A 499 -0.75 -27.20 8.31
N SER A 500 -2.05 -27.48 8.50
CA SER A 500 -3.10 -26.85 7.70
C SER A 500 -3.20 -25.35 7.98
N PHE A 501 -3.04 -24.91 9.23
CA PHE A 501 -3.01 -23.50 9.60
C PHE A 501 -1.87 -22.76 8.89
N PHE A 502 -0.62 -23.26 8.96
CA PHE A 502 0.51 -22.59 8.33
C PHE A 502 0.32 -22.46 6.80
N LYS A 503 -0.14 -23.53 6.13
CA LYS A 503 -0.43 -23.52 4.68
C LYS A 503 -1.57 -22.59 4.23
N HIS A 504 -2.43 -22.17 5.16
CA HIS A 504 -3.43 -21.14 4.88
C HIS A 504 -2.94 -19.74 5.29
N PHE A 505 -2.03 -19.65 6.27
CA PHE A 505 -1.37 -18.40 6.64
C PHE A 505 -0.43 -17.91 5.52
N GLU A 506 0.32 -18.82 4.87
CA GLU A 506 1.10 -18.53 3.65
C GLU A 506 0.23 -17.85 2.59
N LYS A 507 -0.93 -18.43 2.26
CA LYS A 507 -1.87 -17.86 1.28
C LYS A 507 -2.36 -16.45 1.65
N VAL A 508 -2.56 -16.16 2.94
CA VAL A 508 -2.91 -14.81 3.40
C VAL A 508 -1.76 -13.82 3.20
N LEU A 509 -0.51 -14.23 3.46
CA LEU A 509 0.66 -13.42 3.11
C LEU A 509 0.69 -13.17 1.60
N ASP A 510 0.54 -14.20 0.79
CA ASP A 510 0.69 -14.10 -0.67
C ASP A 510 -0.43 -13.27 -1.33
N GLU A 511 -1.66 -13.32 -0.81
CA GLU A 511 -2.73 -12.41 -1.24
C GLU A 511 -2.41 -10.94 -0.92
N HIS A 512 -1.91 -10.63 0.28
CA HIS A 512 -1.46 -9.27 0.62
C HIS A 512 -0.28 -8.82 -0.26
N ARG A 513 0.67 -9.70 -0.55
CA ARG A 513 1.84 -9.44 -1.41
C ARG A 513 1.44 -9.23 -2.88
N TYR A 514 0.49 -10.02 -3.37
CA TYR A 514 -0.07 -9.85 -4.70
C TYR A 514 -0.96 -8.59 -4.81
N SER A 515 -1.54 -8.11 -3.69
CA SER A 515 -2.19 -6.80 -3.60
C SER A 515 -1.19 -5.64 -3.69
N GLU A 516 -0.03 -5.74 -3.02
CA GLU A 516 1.09 -4.80 -3.17
C GLU A 516 1.63 -4.78 -4.61
N LEU A 517 1.93 -5.95 -5.18
CA LEU A 517 2.46 -6.09 -6.55
C LEU A 517 1.52 -5.50 -7.61
N GLN A 518 0.20 -5.65 -7.44
CA GLN A 518 -0.79 -4.99 -8.29
C GLN A 518 -0.78 -3.46 -8.12
N ALA A 519 -0.57 -2.94 -6.91
CA ALA A 519 -0.50 -1.51 -6.66
C ALA A 519 0.78 -0.88 -7.27
N ASP A 520 1.93 -1.54 -7.15
CA ASP A 520 3.18 -1.18 -7.83
C ASP A 520 3.03 -1.21 -9.35
N PHE A 521 2.42 -2.27 -9.92
CA PHE A 521 2.11 -2.34 -11.34
C PHE A 521 1.17 -1.22 -11.78
N HIS A 522 0.11 -0.92 -11.02
CA HIS A 522 -0.80 0.18 -11.35
C HIS A 522 -0.13 1.57 -11.28
N ALA A 523 0.83 1.76 -10.37
CA ALA A 523 1.63 2.96 -10.25
C ALA A 523 2.65 3.14 -11.40
N SER A 524 3.21 2.05 -11.94
CA SER A 524 4.14 2.10 -13.10
C SER A 524 3.43 2.16 -14.45
N GLN A 525 2.20 1.63 -14.55
CA GLN A 525 1.43 1.54 -15.81
C GLN A 525 0.51 2.73 -16.10
N SER A 526 0.31 3.67 -15.17
CA SER A 526 -0.55 4.82 -15.41
C SER A 526 -0.11 6.08 -14.67
N PHE A 527 -0.21 7.22 -15.35
CA PHE A 527 0.03 8.52 -14.76
C PHE A 527 -1.32 9.19 -14.46
N PRO A 528 -1.50 9.85 -13.29
CA PRO A 528 -2.62 10.78 -13.15
C PRO A 528 -2.52 11.87 -14.23
N ARG A 529 -3.66 12.39 -14.70
CA ARG A 529 -3.66 13.48 -15.68
C ARG A 529 -2.81 14.63 -15.11
N ILE A 530 -1.86 15.15 -15.91
CA ILE A 530 -0.88 16.16 -15.49
C ILE A 530 -1.56 17.27 -14.67
N PRO A 531 -1.26 17.40 -13.37
CA PRO A 531 -1.89 18.41 -12.55
C PRO A 531 -1.50 19.83 -12.98
N PRO A 532 -2.41 20.81 -12.87
CA PRO A 532 -2.13 22.20 -13.27
C PRO A 532 -1.06 22.83 -12.37
N SER A 533 -1.09 22.56 -11.07
CA SER A 533 -0.08 23.01 -10.10
C SER A 533 1.26 22.26 -10.27
N LYS A 534 2.38 22.99 -10.19
CA LYS A 534 3.74 22.44 -10.11
C LYS A 534 3.89 21.47 -8.93
N MET A 535 3.50 21.90 -7.73
CA MET A 535 3.56 21.10 -6.50
C MET A 535 2.76 19.79 -6.61
N LEU A 536 1.57 19.82 -7.21
CA LEU A 536 0.80 18.59 -7.45
C LEU A 536 1.49 17.68 -8.47
N ARG A 537 2.14 18.23 -9.49
CA ARG A 537 2.88 17.45 -10.50
C ARG A 537 4.12 16.76 -9.92
N GLN A 538 4.85 17.48 -9.06
CA GLN A 538 5.96 16.96 -8.26
C GLN A 538 5.49 15.88 -7.27
N ALA A 539 4.39 16.12 -6.55
CA ALA A 539 3.81 15.10 -5.67
C ALA A 539 3.35 13.85 -6.42
N ALA A 540 2.78 14.00 -7.63
CA ALA A 540 2.36 12.91 -8.49
C ALA A 540 3.52 12.11 -9.11
N SER A 541 4.71 12.69 -9.28
CA SER A 541 5.90 11.94 -9.68
C SER A 541 6.49 11.16 -8.51
N MET A 542 6.60 11.77 -7.32
CA MET A 542 7.25 11.18 -6.14
C MET A 542 6.40 10.12 -5.42
N TYR A 543 5.14 10.41 -5.10
CA TYR A 543 4.30 9.57 -4.22
C TYR A 543 3.57 8.44 -4.96
N THR A 544 3.30 7.33 -4.27
CA THR A 544 2.37 6.29 -4.78
C THR A 544 0.97 6.89 -5.05
N PRO A 545 0.15 6.28 -5.93
CA PRO A 545 -1.16 6.84 -6.28
C PRO A 545 -2.09 7.09 -5.09
N VAL A 546 -2.02 6.24 -4.05
CA VAL A 546 -2.83 6.37 -2.82
C VAL A 546 -2.33 7.52 -1.96
N VAL A 547 -1.02 7.65 -1.75
CA VAL A 547 -0.43 8.78 -1.01
C VAL A 547 -0.63 10.09 -1.76
N PHE A 548 -0.49 10.11 -3.09
CA PHE A 548 -0.78 11.28 -3.90
C PHE A 548 -2.23 11.75 -3.76
N GLU A 549 -3.20 10.83 -3.69
CA GLU A 549 -4.61 11.19 -3.46
C GLU A 549 -4.83 11.83 -2.08
N ILE A 550 -4.14 11.33 -1.04
CA ILE A 550 -4.15 11.96 0.30
C ILE A 550 -3.58 13.38 0.19
N PHE A 551 -2.38 13.55 -0.36
CA PHE A 551 -1.74 14.86 -0.54
C PHE A 551 -2.58 15.82 -1.39
N ARG A 552 -3.21 15.32 -2.46
CA ARG A 552 -4.08 16.10 -3.35
C ARG A 552 -5.28 16.67 -2.60
N ARG A 553 -5.91 15.89 -1.72
CA ARG A 553 -7.00 16.39 -0.86
C ARG A 553 -6.53 17.47 0.11
N GLU A 554 -5.33 17.36 0.67
CA GLU A 554 -4.75 18.42 1.51
C GLU A 554 -4.44 19.69 0.70
N PHE A 555 -3.96 19.54 -0.54
CA PHE A 555 -3.75 20.67 -1.45
C PHE A 555 -5.08 21.34 -1.84
N GLU A 556 -6.11 20.56 -2.18
CA GLU A 556 -7.46 21.06 -2.49
C GLU A 556 -8.03 21.87 -1.31
N MET A 557 -8.00 21.32 -0.08
CA MET A 557 -8.42 22.06 1.12
C MET A 557 -7.57 23.32 1.41
N SER A 558 -6.32 23.39 0.94
CA SER A 558 -5.47 24.58 1.10
C SER A 558 -5.90 25.76 0.21
N VAL A 559 -6.53 25.48 -0.94
CA VAL A 559 -7.12 26.53 -1.81
C VAL A 559 -8.24 27.23 -1.05
N ASP A 560 -9.17 26.45 -0.49
CA ASP A 560 -10.34 26.91 0.27
C ASP A 560 -10.01 27.36 1.72
N SER A 561 -8.74 27.50 2.07
CA SER A 561 -8.29 28.02 3.37
C SER A 561 -8.10 29.55 3.35
N VAL A 562 -8.41 30.20 4.47
CA VAL A 562 -8.08 31.62 4.74
C VAL A 562 -6.80 31.69 5.59
N ILE A 563 -5.95 32.69 5.35
CA ILE A 563 -4.67 32.88 6.02
C ILE A 563 -4.54 34.30 6.59
N TYR A 564 -4.03 34.39 7.82
CA TYR A 564 -3.70 35.63 8.51
C TYR A 564 -2.23 35.59 8.93
N SER A 565 -1.50 36.70 8.75
CA SER A 565 -0.17 36.87 9.34
C SER A 565 -0.32 37.30 10.81
N CYS A 566 0.44 36.68 11.71
CA CYS A 566 0.40 36.96 13.15
C CYS A 566 1.67 37.68 13.65
N GLY A 567 2.73 37.71 12.85
CA GLY A 567 3.97 38.42 13.16
C GLY A 567 5.20 37.77 12.52
N GLU A 568 6.31 38.51 12.46
CA GLU A 568 7.61 38.03 11.99
C GLU A 568 8.68 38.33 13.05
N ALA A 569 9.57 37.37 13.28
CA ALA A 569 10.58 37.41 14.33
C ALA A 569 11.92 36.90 13.76
N GLY A 570 12.70 37.82 13.19
CA GLY A 570 13.91 37.47 12.44
C GLY A 570 13.55 36.71 11.16
N THR A 571 14.08 35.49 11.00
CA THR A 571 13.79 34.62 9.86
C THR A 571 12.51 33.80 10.01
N ALA A 572 11.96 33.72 11.23
CA ALA A 572 10.74 33.00 11.54
C ALA A 572 9.49 33.90 11.37
N SER A 573 8.36 33.30 11.02
CA SER A 573 7.09 34.01 10.82
C SER A 573 5.90 33.15 11.21
N ASP A 574 4.98 33.71 11.99
CA ASP A 574 3.81 33.02 12.51
C ASP A 574 2.56 33.35 11.68
N TYR A 575 1.85 32.31 11.27
CA TYR A 575 0.61 32.38 10.51
C TYR A 575 -0.52 31.66 11.24
N ARG A 576 -1.74 32.14 11.05
CA ARG A 576 -2.98 31.48 11.47
C ARG A 576 -3.80 31.14 10.23
N VAL A 577 -4.18 29.88 10.08
CA VAL A 577 -4.89 29.35 8.91
C VAL A 577 -6.19 28.68 9.35
N ALA A 578 -7.29 29.07 8.72
CA ALA A 578 -8.62 28.48 8.92
C ALA A 578 -9.07 27.81 7.61
N VAL A 579 -9.69 26.63 7.68
CA VAL A 579 -10.24 25.95 6.50
C VAL A 579 -11.73 26.28 6.42
N THR A 580 -12.21 26.73 5.26
CA THR A 580 -13.65 27.01 5.07
C THR A 580 -14.48 25.75 5.35
N ASP A 581 -15.66 25.93 5.93
CA ASP A 581 -16.59 24.88 6.35
C ASP A 581 -16.03 23.85 7.36
N LYS A 582 -14.99 24.21 8.11
CA LYS A 582 -14.50 23.44 9.27
C LYS A 582 -14.37 24.28 10.53
N PRO A 583 -14.72 23.75 11.72
CA PRO A 583 -14.31 24.34 12.99
C PRO A 583 -12.80 24.14 13.20
N GLY A 584 -12.16 25.10 13.89
CA GLY A 584 -10.74 25.07 14.23
C GLY A 584 -9.87 26.00 13.38
N GLU A 585 -9.01 26.76 14.04
CA GLU A 585 -7.91 27.52 13.42
C GLU A 585 -6.58 26.87 13.81
N HIS A 586 -5.66 26.73 12.86
CA HIS A 586 -4.34 26.17 13.13
C HIS A 586 -3.23 27.19 12.89
N TYR A 587 -2.25 27.16 13.79
CA TYR A 587 -1.07 28.01 13.71
C TYR A 587 0.03 27.29 12.93
N VAL A 588 0.76 28.03 12.10
CA VAL A 588 1.91 27.56 11.33
C VAL A 588 3.07 28.49 11.60
N LYS A 589 4.15 27.95 12.16
CA LYS A 589 5.46 28.61 12.21
C LYS A 589 6.17 28.31 10.90
N PHE A 590 6.59 29.32 10.17
CA PHE A 590 7.37 29.21 8.93
C PHE A 590 8.77 29.81 9.14
N GLU A 591 9.80 29.15 8.62
CA GLU A 591 11.19 29.55 8.74
C GLU A 591 11.77 29.78 7.34
N SER A 592 12.18 31.02 7.08
CA SER A 592 12.58 31.47 5.75
C SER A 592 13.99 31.05 5.32
N SER A 593 14.87 30.70 6.28
CA SER A 593 16.25 30.28 5.98
C SER A 593 16.37 28.89 5.34
N ASP A 594 15.50 27.94 5.74
CA ASP A 594 15.53 26.56 5.24
C ASP A 594 14.22 26.11 4.57
N PHE A 595 13.21 26.99 4.50
CA PHE A 595 11.83 26.70 4.06
C PHE A 595 11.12 25.62 4.91
N SER A 596 11.39 25.53 6.21
CA SER A 596 10.60 24.69 7.12
C SER A 596 9.30 25.38 7.53
N ALA A 597 8.33 24.54 7.85
CA ALA A 597 7.02 24.89 8.33
C ALA A 597 6.54 23.82 9.32
N VAL A 598 6.07 24.24 10.49
CA VAL A 598 5.56 23.40 11.58
C VAL A 598 4.17 23.88 11.96
N CYS A 599 3.20 22.97 12.08
CA CYS A 599 1.79 23.31 12.28
C CYS A 599 1.19 22.70 13.55
N SER A 600 0.29 23.42 14.22
CA SER A 600 -0.39 22.94 15.43
C SER A 600 -1.25 21.68 15.21
N CYS A 601 -1.73 21.40 14.00
CA CYS A 601 -2.46 20.16 13.71
C CYS A 601 -1.57 18.90 13.72
N LYS A 602 -0.23 19.04 13.74
CA LYS A 602 0.76 17.96 13.86
C LYS A 602 0.60 16.79 12.86
N LYS A 603 -0.02 17.05 11.71
CA LYS A 603 -0.31 16.04 10.68
C LYS A 603 0.95 15.49 10.01
N PHE A 604 1.96 16.33 9.76
CA PHE A 604 3.21 15.84 9.18
C PHE A 604 3.94 14.97 10.20
N GLU A 605 3.98 15.39 11.47
CA GLU A 605 4.60 14.66 12.57
C GLU A 605 3.94 13.30 12.84
N SER A 606 2.63 13.16 12.66
CA SER A 606 1.90 11.88 12.85
C SER A 606 1.83 10.98 11.61
N MET A 607 1.61 11.55 10.42
CA MET A 607 1.33 10.82 9.17
C MET A 607 2.50 10.82 8.17
N GLY A 608 3.38 11.83 8.22
CA GLY A 608 4.45 12.04 7.23
C GLY A 608 3.98 12.63 5.90
N ILE A 609 2.81 13.27 5.88
CA ILE A 609 2.21 13.92 4.70
C ILE A 609 1.76 15.32 5.11
N GLN A 610 2.02 16.33 4.28
CA GLN A 610 1.81 17.73 4.64
C GLN A 610 0.32 18.13 4.70
N CYS A 611 -0.04 18.92 5.71
CA CYS A 611 -1.40 19.45 5.89
C CYS A 611 -1.71 20.65 4.98
N CYS A 612 -3.00 20.85 4.71
CA CYS A 612 -3.55 22.04 4.04
C CYS A 612 -3.01 23.37 4.60
N HIS A 613 -2.84 23.49 5.92
CA HIS A 613 -2.38 24.72 6.57
C HIS A 613 -0.98 25.14 6.12
N VAL A 614 -0.02 24.20 6.08
CA VAL A 614 1.33 24.49 5.57
C VAL A 614 1.32 24.70 4.07
N LEU A 615 0.54 23.92 3.31
CA LEU A 615 0.44 24.11 1.87
C LEU A 615 -0.08 25.52 1.51
N LYS A 616 -1.00 26.08 2.31
CA LYS A 616 -1.46 27.46 2.16
C LYS A 616 -0.39 28.50 2.50
N VAL A 617 0.42 28.28 3.54
CA VAL A 617 1.55 29.17 3.88
C VAL A 617 2.63 29.13 2.80
N LEU A 618 2.95 27.95 2.25
CA LEU A 618 3.88 27.81 1.13
C LEU A 618 3.36 28.53 -0.12
N ASP A 619 2.08 28.37 -0.47
CA ASP A 619 1.49 29.07 -1.62
C ASP A 619 1.50 30.60 -1.44
N PHE A 620 1.17 31.10 -0.25
CA PHE A 620 1.25 32.51 0.14
C PHE A 620 2.67 33.07 0.07
N ARG A 621 3.68 32.29 0.50
CA ARG A 621 5.12 32.58 0.33
C ARG A 621 5.62 32.38 -1.11
N ASN A 622 4.73 32.10 -2.06
CA ASN A 622 5.02 31.81 -3.48
C ASN A 622 5.92 30.57 -3.74
N ILE A 623 6.02 29.67 -2.76
CA ILE A 623 6.76 28.42 -2.86
C ILE A 623 5.89 27.39 -3.59
N LYS A 624 6.02 27.32 -4.92
CA LYS A 624 5.14 26.51 -5.79
C LYS A 624 5.57 25.05 -5.98
N GLU A 625 6.58 24.59 -5.24
CA GLU A 625 7.07 23.20 -5.19
C GLU A 625 7.37 22.85 -3.72
N LEU A 626 7.09 21.61 -3.29
CA LEU A 626 7.25 21.17 -1.91
C LEU A 626 8.75 20.94 -1.60
N PRO A 627 9.31 21.49 -0.51
CA PRO A 627 10.71 21.25 -0.14
C PRO A 627 11.00 19.76 0.10
N GLN A 628 12.14 19.27 -0.40
CA GLN A 628 12.42 17.82 -0.49
C GLN A 628 12.36 17.06 0.85
N LYS A 629 12.66 17.73 1.96
CA LYS A 629 12.57 17.18 3.33
C LYS A 629 11.15 16.70 3.72
N TYR A 630 10.11 17.15 3.03
CA TYR A 630 8.72 16.72 3.26
C TYR A 630 8.32 15.47 2.46
N PHE A 631 9.14 14.99 1.52
CA PHE A 631 8.92 13.72 0.83
C PHE A 631 9.57 12.55 1.59
N MET A 632 8.92 12.09 2.66
CA MET A 632 9.40 10.92 3.42
C MET A 632 9.57 9.69 2.53
N GLY A 633 10.75 9.06 2.59
CA GLY A 633 11.13 7.95 1.70
C GLY A 633 10.11 6.81 1.65
N ARG A 634 9.55 6.41 2.79
CA ARG A 634 8.54 5.34 2.91
C ARG A 634 7.27 5.53 2.08
N TRP A 635 6.98 6.76 1.64
CA TRP A 635 5.76 7.11 0.91
C TRP A 635 6.00 7.29 -0.60
N LYS A 636 7.25 7.26 -1.04
CA LYS A 636 7.61 7.39 -2.45
C LYS A 636 7.41 6.07 -3.21
N LYS A 637 7.36 6.14 -4.54
CA LYS A 637 7.28 4.94 -5.41
C LYS A 637 8.55 4.08 -5.36
N ASP A 638 9.70 4.70 -5.15
CA ASP A 638 11.04 4.10 -5.09
C ASP A 638 11.45 3.63 -3.69
N ALA A 639 10.51 3.55 -2.73
CA ALA A 639 10.75 3.23 -1.33
C ALA A 639 11.51 1.91 -1.09
N LYS A 640 11.43 0.94 -2.01
CA LYS A 640 12.16 -0.34 -1.97
C LYS A 640 13.38 -0.41 -2.89
N SER A 641 13.59 0.60 -3.73
CA SER A 641 14.66 0.64 -4.74
C SER A 641 15.93 1.32 -4.23
N ALA A 642 15.84 2.08 -3.13
CA ALA A 642 16.91 2.92 -2.60
C ALA A 642 18.10 2.16 -1.98
N ASN A 643 18.09 0.82 -1.95
CA ASN A 643 19.03 0.00 -1.18
C ASN A 643 20.07 -0.75 -2.03
N THR A 644 20.18 -0.42 -3.33
CA THR A 644 21.21 -0.96 -4.25
C THR A 644 22.50 -0.12 -4.27
N GLY A 645 22.62 0.84 -3.36
CA GLY A 645 23.80 1.68 -3.15
C GLY A 645 23.72 2.39 -1.79
N ASN A 646 24.84 2.93 -1.33
CA ASN A 646 25.01 3.66 -0.06
C ASN A 646 24.93 2.80 1.22
N GLN A 647 25.89 1.88 1.39
CA GLN A 647 26.66 1.93 2.64
C GLN A 647 27.58 3.16 2.60
N GLU A 648 27.99 3.65 3.77
CA GLU A 648 28.69 4.95 3.96
C GLU A 648 27.78 6.18 3.68
N PHE A 649 27.79 7.29 4.43
CA PHE A 649 28.50 7.64 5.67
C PHE A 649 27.52 8.18 6.73
N LEU A 650 27.64 7.69 7.97
CA LEU A 650 27.28 8.43 9.18
C LEU A 650 28.34 8.11 10.24
N ASN A 651 29.38 8.95 10.29
CA ASN A 651 30.41 8.90 11.32
C ASN A 651 30.14 10.10 12.25
N ASP A 652 29.63 9.84 13.46
CA ASP A 652 29.29 10.91 14.41
C ASP A 652 30.54 11.63 14.93
N GLY A 653 30.51 12.96 14.87
CA GLY A 653 31.57 13.83 15.37
C GLY A 653 31.59 13.90 16.90
N ALA A 654 32.14 12.88 17.56
CA ALA A 654 32.31 12.85 19.01
C ALA A 654 33.46 13.77 19.48
N SER A 655 33.16 15.05 19.63
CA SER A 655 34.08 16.05 20.20
C SER A 655 34.46 15.71 21.65
N GLN A 656 35.73 15.36 21.89
CA GLN A 656 36.31 15.26 23.23
C GLN A 656 37.57 16.11 23.33
N THR A 657 37.60 17.02 24.32
CA THR A 657 38.80 17.74 24.76
C THR A 657 39.45 17.02 25.96
N PRO A 658 40.77 17.16 26.18
CA PRO A 658 41.55 16.10 26.82
C PRO A 658 41.85 16.29 28.32
N SER A 659 42.17 15.19 29.00
CA SER A 659 42.72 15.16 30.36
C SER A 659 43.96 14.27 30.50
N SER A 660 45.13 14.91 30.40
CA SER A 660 46.37 14.63 31.17
C SER A 660 46.76 13.17 31.54
N SER A 661 47.70 12.63 30.76
CA SER A 661 49.00 12.05 31.21
C SER A 661 49.09 11.06 32.39
N LEU A 662 49.76 9.91 32.17
CA LEU A 662 51.13 9.66 32.68
C LEU A 662 51.75 8.33 32.18
N ASN A 663 53.10 8.25 32.27
CA ASN A 663 53.98 7.07 32.19
C ASN A 663 54.19 6.33 30.84
N GLY A 664 55.45 6.33 30.37
CA GLY A 664 56.05 5.30 29.49
C GLY A 664 56.90 4.30 30.31
N PRO A 665 57.99 3.67 29.78
CA PRO A 665 58.72 3.94 28.53
C PRO A 665 58.72 2.77 27.51
N GLY A 666 59.44 2.95 26.38
CA GLY A 666 59.61 1.95 25.30
C GLY A 666 60.69 0.88 25.54
N PRO A 667 61.17 0.18 24.48
CA PRO A 667 62.06 0.84 23.50
C PRO A 667 61.90 0.49 22.00
N PHE A 668 62.44 1.38 21.17
CA PHE A 668 62.98 1.26 19.80
C PHE A 668 62.93 -0.08 19.04
N ILE A 669 62.55 -0.01 17.75
CA ILE A 669 63.47 -0.18 16.59
C ILE A 669 63.07 0.84 15.49
N HIS A 670 64.01 1.15 14.58
CA HIS A 670 64.02 2.30 13.66
C HIS A 670 64.12 1.84 12.21
N HIS A 671 63.40 2.47 11.26
CA HIS A 671 63.88 2.59 9.87
C HIS A 671 63.25 3.78 9.12
N GLN A 672 64.04 4.37 8.22
CA GLN A 672 63.71 5.44 7.26
C GLN A 672 63.94 4.88 5.82
N HIS A 673 63.79 5.58 4.67
CA HIS A 673 63.47 6.98 4.31
C HIS A 673 62.88 7.02 2.88
N MET A 674 62.81 8.22 2.28
CA MET A 674 62.55 8.58 0.87
C MET A 674 61.07 8.54 0.44
N GLU A 675 60.42 9.64 0.04
CA GLU A 675 60.75 10.84 -0.78
C GLU A 675 60.68 10.63 -2.29
N THR A 676 59.77 11.35 -2.95
CA THR A 676 60.15 12.46 -3.85
C THR A 676 58.94 13.33 -4.19
N ASN A 677 59.18 14.59 -4.57
CA ASN A 677 58.15 15.59 -4.81
C ASN A 677 57.67 15.61 -6.28
N ASN A 678 56.51 16.21 -6.52
CA ASN A 678 56.51 17.45 -7.31
C ASN A 678 55.29 18.34 -7.04
N GLN A 679 55.50 19.66 -7.12
CA GLN A 679 54.50 20.71 -6.93
C GLN A 679 54.34 21.53 -8.22
N THR A 680 53.18 22.15 -8.41
CA THR A 680 53.07 23.49 -9.02
C THR A 680 51.85 24.22 -8.44
N ASN A 681 51.94 25.54 -8.31
CA ASN A 681 51.00 26.40 -7.55
C ASN A 681 50.12 27.27 -8.48
N HIS A 682 49.33 28.16 -7.83
CA HIS A 682 48.79 29.46 -8.30
C HIS A 682 47.37 29.50 -8.91
N ASP A 683 46.56 30.56 -8.70
CA ASP A 683 46.43 31.47 -7.54
C ASP A 683 45.12 32.33 -7.61
N SER A 684 44.92 33.16 -6.57
CA SER A 684 44.14 34.42 -6.44
C SER A 684 43.79 35.27 -7.71
N SER A 685 42.82 36.21 -7.77
CA SER A 685 41.73 36.71 -6.88
C SER A 685 40.93 37.89 -7.53
N VAL A 686 39.69 38.22 -7.07
CA VAL A 686 39.08 39.60 -7.09
C VAL A 686 38.66 40.14 -8.52
N SER A 687 37.77 41.14 -8.79
CA SER A 687 37.05 42.24 -8.06
C SER A 687 35.61 42.58 -8.55
N ASN A 688 34.73 42.96 -7.60
CA ASN A 688 33.73 44.06 -7.52
C ASN A 688 33.14 44.90 -8.71
N LEU A 689 31.92 45.41 -8.44
CA LEU A 689 31.16 46.55 -9.01
C LEU A 689 30.63 46.40 -10.46
N ASP A 690 29.51 47.03 -10.87
CA ASP A 690 29.02 48.37 -10.50
C ASP A 690 27.48 48.55 -10.39
N GLN A 691 27.02 49.71 -9.90
CA GLN A 691 25.60 50.12 -9.83
C GLN A 691 25.25 51.21 -10.87
N GLN A 692 24.02 51.20 -11.39
CA GLN A 692 23.35 52.42 -11.86
C GLN A 692 21.83 52.25 -12.08
N GLY A 693 21.09 53.36 -12.02
CA GLY A 693 19.67 53.48 -12.36
C GLY A 693 19.13 54.85 -11.95
N LEU A 694 18.02 55.31 -12.53
CA LEU A 694 17.14 56.39 -12.05
C LEU A 694 15.95 56.63 -13.00
N HIS A 695 14.89 57.28 -12.49
CA HIS A 695 13.67 57.78 -13.17
C HIS A 695 12.78 56.73 -13.90
N GLY A 696 11.45 56.67 -13.72
CA GLY A 696 10.56 57.30 -12.75
C GLY A 696 9.70 58.45 -13.30
N ASP A 697 8.37 58.27 -13.31
CA ASP A 697 7.38 59.36 -13.25
C ASP A 697 5.98 58.83 -12.81
N ALA A 698 5.06 59.70 -12.38
CA ALA A 698 3.76 59.28 -11.83
C ALA A 698 2.60 60.31 -11.99
N GLN A 699 1.37 59.83 -12.27
CA GLN A 699 0.04 60.50 -12.13
C GLN A 699 -1.08 59.56 -12.70
N ARG A 700 -2.40 59.66 -12.41
CA ARG A 700 -3.18 60.12 -11.23
C ARG A 700 -4.67 59.69 -11.35
N ASN A 701 -5.35 59.54 -10.21
CA ASN A 701 -6.75 59.15 -9.92
C ASN A 701 -7.90 59.45 -10.91
N GLN A 702 -8.86 58.50 -11.00
CA GLN A 702 -10.33 58.60 -10.76
C GLN A 702 -10.91 57.15 -10.77
N GLY A 703 -12.04 56.75 -10.15
CA GLY A 703 -13.27 57.43 -9.70
C GLY A 703 -14.43 57.13 -10.70
N TYR A 704 -15.62 56.63 -10.36
CA TYR A 704 -16.31 56.44 -9.05
C TYR A 704 -17.51 55.44 -9.16
N THR A 705 -17.81 54.68 -8.08
CA THR A 705 -19.12 54.06 -7.69
C THR A 705 -19.84 52.94 -8.52
N PRO A 706 -20.78 52.16 -7.89
CA PRO A 706 -21.35 50.91 -8.43
C PRO A 706 -22.88 50.95 -8.74
N VAL A 707 -23.44 49.81 -9.18
CA VAL A 707 -24.89 49.53 -9.25
C VAL A 707 -25.23 48.27 -8.44
N ALA A 708 -26.32 48.30 -7.67
CA ALA A 708 -26.84 47.15 -6.94
C ALA A 708 -28.01 46.48 -7.70
N GLY A 709 -28.15 45.16 -7.55
CA GLY A 709 -29.26 44.40 -8.13
C GLY A 709 -29.55 43.15 -7.31
N VAL A 710 -30.59 43.22 -6.46
CA VAL A 710 -31.05 42.08 -5.66
C VAL A 710 -32.16 41.35 -6.40
N GLN A 711 -32.02 40.03 -6.56
CA GLN A 711 -33.14 39.13 -6.77
C GLN A 711 -32.97 37.89 -5.88
N GLN A 712 -33.95 37.65 -5.03
CA GLN A 712 -34.08 36.40 -4.29
C GLN A 712 -34.59 35.31 -5.22
N LEU A 713 -34.08 34.09 -5.04
CA LEU A 713 -34.71 32.88 -5.57
C LEU A 713 -34.46 31.75 -4.56
N GLU A 714 -35.47 31.50 -3.72
CA GLU A 714 -35.48 30.32 -2.85
C GLU A 714 -35.68 29.06 -3.70
N PHE A 715 -34.92 28.00 -3.43
CA PHE A 715 -35.27 26.66 -3.88
C PHE A 715 -34.92 25.61 -2.83
N VAL A 716 -35.95 24.92 -2.35
CA VAL A 716 -35.85 23.79 -1.42
C VAL A 716 -35.56 22.51 -2.20
N GLY A 717 -34.63 21.65 -1.75
CA GLY A 717 -34.37 20.38 -2.45
C GLY A 717 -33.23 19.50 -1.96
N ASN A 718 -33.47 18.73 -0.88
CA ASN A 718 -32.88 17.42 -0.55
C ASN A 718 -31.39 17.13 -0.86
N PHE A 719 -30.54 17.13 0.18
CA PHE A 719 -29.25 16.42 0.17
C PHE A 719 -29.41 14.93 0.49
N HIS A 720 -29.25 14.04 -0.50
CA HIS A 720 -29.03 12.61 -0.25
C HIS A 720 -27.54 12.29 -0.09
N LEU A 721 -27.09 12.15 1.16
CA LEU A 721 -25.76 11.64 1.51
C LEU A 721 -25.77 10.10 1.52
N ASN A 722 -25.47 9.47 0.38
CA ASN A 722 -25.30 8.01 0.27
C ASN A 722 -23.97 7.55 0.91
N ASN A 723 -23.94 7.51 2.25
CA ASN A 723 -22.95 6.73 3.01
C ASN A 723 -23.37 5.25 3.01
N GLY A 724 -22.71 4.45 2.17
CA GLY A 724 -22.98 3.02 1.99
C GLY A 724 -21.74 2.15 2.14
N ALA A 725 -21.20 2.07 3.36
CA ALA A 725 -20.21 1.07 3.74
C ALA A 725 -20.87 0.10 4.73
N GLY A 726 -21.32 -1.05 4.24
CA GLY A 726 -21.94 -2.10 5.05
C GLY A 726 -20.91 -3.13 5.51
N PHE A 727 -20.91 -3.37 6.83
CA PHE A 727 -20.47 -4.56 7.60
C PHE A 727 -19.21 -5.32 7.13
#